data_AF-A0A9D9GNH2-F1
#
_entry.id   AF-A0A9D9GNH2-F1
#
_cell.length_a   1.000
_cell.length_b   1.000
_cell.length_c   1.000
_cell.angle_alpha   90.00
_cell.angle_beta   90.00
_cell.angle_gamma   90.00
#
_symmetry.space_group_name_H-M   'P 1'
#
loop_
_entity.id
_entity.type
_entity.pdbx_description
1 polymer ?
#
loop_
_entity_poly.entity_id
_entity_poly.type
_entity_poly.pdbx_seq_one_letter_code
_entity_poly.pdbx_strand_id
1 'polypeptide(L)'
;MGKKVVRVFIVILFLIIRPVSILSEDCKKLGLALSGGGALGFAHIGVIEVLDSLGIKADYVTGTSMGGIVGGLYAIGYTGREIENLALSIDWLKIFEDKIPRNRLPYFLKRNEGRYHLEFGIENFRPVTKGGLIAGQNIYMTLARLTFPYEYVGDFDKLPIPFRCISVDLITGKEVVHKSGSLAKAIRATMAVPTIFSPVVWGDSLLIDGGLVNNFPADVAKEMGADIVIGVFVFMPMKEIDDIKNTIDVLAQSYTIARNNSMSRNLKYADILIEVPLKGYTPFDFEIGRIKDIIKIGKIAAYKNLDKLIKLKNSDYKRIHDESGLNIPDDKMVIANISIIGRMSISFERLKDIMNISPGDTIDIADLESIIARLKALKEVKSVKYKIRQLADGRVHLELVIEDISPPEISHIEITGCKSFSENFIKRIMGINIGELLDVDRLSEKIERLYSFGYFENITYEIIPQHENKVVLRVNIKEKYLNKVRTGIHLDNRYNLIGLIGYENLSFLFPGVRLDGELIAMGYTQFRLNISCPSRSMDMPFYPYFNTWSLNKPYFIYDNEGIKKASFIDKSKGIDFGFGLLLKNMLNITFDFGSEYQIFKLDIGSIDSLLFPYTKKSLNNLTLRIEFDNLNDSFHPMIGMKMKLEMSDAFKNNPVNYEYRYILSSVDYYNTVGSNTFRAMIFAGFGDKLPICRFFRFGGRKDFIGADYDQLTLSDVVFFRFDYGYNITKIFRPYVSISYAPYYRFDYKKQAVNGGNNLLGFGAGLLIFTPLGPIDLVLSNGEKNIYHKGHRAFYFYFSAGIVL
;
A
#
# COMPACT_ATOMS: atom_id res chain seq x y z
N MET A 1 11.55 33.36 83.88
CA MET A 1 10.55 34.01 83.00
C MET A 1 10.75 33.72 81.49
N GLY A 2 11.58 32.74 81.09
CA GLY A 2 12.01 32.59 79.67
C GLY A 2 11.24 31.61 78.77
N LYS A 3 10.32 30.77 79.28
CA LYS A 3 9.60 29.77 78.46
C LYS A 3 8.17 30.17 78.06
N LYS A 4 7.57 31.15 78.75
CA LYS A 4 6.22 31.66 78.41
C LYS A 4 6.25 32.70 77.29
N VAL A 5 7.29 33.53 77.20
CA VAL A 5 7.40 34.57 76.17
C VAL A 5 7.63 33.99 74.77
N VAL A 6 8.42 32.91 74.65
CA VAL A 6 8.66 32.23 73.36
C VAL A 6 7.42 31.53 72.83
N ARG A 7 6.58 30.95 73.70
CA ARG A 7 5.30 30.33 73.27
C ARG A 7 4.26 31.36 72.82
N VAL A 8 4.23 32.54 73.44
CA VAL A 8 3.33 33.62 73.03
C VAL A 8 3.78 34.22 71.69
N PHE A 9 5.08 34.35 71.44
CA PHE A 9 5.61 34.82 70.16
C PHE A 9 5.32 33.83 69.00
N ILE A 10 5.44 32.51 69.22
CA ILE A 10 5.16 31.50 68.19
C ILE A 10 3.66 31.44 67.84
N VAL A 11 2.77 31.63 68.83
CA VAL A 11 1.31 31.65 68.59
C VAL A 11 0.87 32.93 67.87
N ILE A 12 1.49 34.08 68.17
CA ILE A 12 1.22 35.34 67.46
C ILE A 12 1.78 35.30 66.03
N LEU A 13 2.94 34.66 65.80
CA LEU A 13 3.49 34.46 64.46
C LEU A 13 2.60 33.55 63.58
N PHE A 14 1.94 32.55 64.19
CA PHE A 14 0.97 31.70 63.48
C PHE A 14 -0.38 32.39 63.20
N LEU A 15 -0.76 33.41 63.98
CA LEU A 15 -2.00 34.17 63.78
C LEU A 15 -1.87 35.30 62.75
N ILE A 16 -0.65 35.75 62.44
CA ILE A 16 -0.38 36.78 61.43
C ILE A 16 -0.17 36.16 60.03
N ILE A 17 0.17 34.88 59.94
CA ILE A 17 0.21 34.13 58.68
C ILE A 17 -1.17 33.50 58.45
N ARG A 18 -2.16 34.33 58.10
CA ARG A 18 -3.34 33.78 57.39
C ARG A 18 -2.84 33.27 56.04
N PRO A 19 -3.12 32.01 55.64
CA PRO A 19 -2.96 31.65 54.26
C PRO A 19 -3.87 32.60 53.48
N VAL A 20 -3.27 33.46 52.66
CA VAL A 20 -4.00 34.08 51.57
C VAL A 20 -4.39 32.89 50.69
N SER A 21 -5.60 32.37 50.90
CA SER A 21 -6.29 31.61 49.87
C SER A 21 -6.44 32.60 48.73
N ILE A 22 -5.50 32.55 47.79
CA ILE A 22 -5.73 33.03 46.44
C ILE A 22 -6.97 32.24 46.02
N LEU A 23 -8.14 32.90 46.05
CA LEU A 23 -9.27 32.47 45.24
C LEU A 23 -8.73 32.54 43.81
N SER A 24 -8.22 31.42 43.30
CA SER A 24 -8.16 31.24 41.87
C SER A 24 -9.62 31.32 41.44
N GLU A 25 -10.00 32.37 40.71
CA GLU A 25 -11.22 32.30 39.90
C GLU A 25 -11.16 30.98 39.14
N ASP A 26 -12.13 30.10 39.39
CA ASP A 26 -12.19 28.77 38.77
C ASP A 26 -12.31 28.96 37.27
N CYS A 27 -11.17 28.91 36.62
CA CYS A 27 -11.03 29.22 35.23
C CYS A 27 -11.63 28.07 34.43
N LYS A 28 -12.71 28.36 33.69
CA LYS A 28 -13.48 27.32 33.01
C LYS A 28 -12.59 26.58 32.00
N LYS A 29 -12.65 25.25 32.01
CA LYS A 29 -11.90 24.40 31.09
C LYS A 29 -12.68 24.11 29.82
N LEU A 30 -11.99 24.14 28.69
CA LEU A 30 -12.57 23.96 27.36
C LEU A 30 -12.28 22.57 26.79
N GLY A 31 -13.35 21.84 26.45
CA GLY A 31 -13.28 20.62 25.66
C GLY A 31 -13.55 20.89 24.17
N LEU A 32 -12.82 20.21 23.31
CA LEU A 32 -13.09 20.12 21.87
C LEU A 32 -13.48 18.68 21.51
N ALA A 33 -14.71 18.48 21.04
CA ALA A 33 -15.22 17.17 20.65
C ALA A 33 -15.41 17.10 19.13
N LEU A 34 -14.73 16.14 18.48
CA LEU A 34 -14.69 16.00 17.02
C LEU A 34 -15.38 14.70 16.59
N SER A 35 -16.47 14.81 15.83
CA SER A 35 -17.23 13.63 15.39
C SER A 35 -16.52 12.80 14.31
N GLY A 36 -16.83 11.51 14.19
CA GLY A 36 -16.42 10.69 13.04
C GLY A 36 -17.15 11.09 11.75
N GLY A 37 -16.65 10.65 10.58
CA GLY A 37 -17.28 10.97 9.28
C GLY A 37 -16.49 10.62 8.01
N GLY A 38 -15.46 9.77 8.07
CA GLY A 38 -14.59 9.50 6.92
C GLY A 38 -13.96 10.79 6.37
N ALA A 39 -13.92 10.95 5.05
CA ALA A 39 -13.39 12.16 4.39
C ALA A 39 -14.08 13.45 4.86
N LEU A 40 -15.35 13.41 5.27
CA LEU A 40 -16.06 14.58 5.76
C LEU A 40 -15.40 15.20 7.01
N GLY A 41 -14.69 14.38 7.79
CA GLY A 41 -13.97 14.84 8.99
C GLY A 41 -12.80 15.78 8.69
N PHE A 42 -12.36 15.96 7.43
CA PHE A 42 -11.40 17.02 7.08
C PHE A 42 -11.95 18.42 7.39
N ALA A 43 -13.27 18.60 7.53
CA ALA A 43 -13.86 19.86 7.92
C ALA A 43 -13.41 20.33 9.31
N HIS A 44 -13.06 19.39 10.20
CA HIS A 44 -12.52 19.69 11.53
C HIS A 44 -11.27 20.56 11.45
N ILE A 45 -10.41 20.32 10.46
CA ILE A 45 -9.18 21.10 10.22
C ILE A 45 -9.52 22.57 10.03
N GLY A 46 -10.52 22.86 9.18
CA GLY A 46 -10.95 24.22 8.92
C GLY A 46 -11.52 24.91 10.16
N VAL A 47 -12.23 24.18 11.01
CA VAL A 47 -12.73 24.72 12.29
C VAL A 47 -11.57 25.02 13.25
N ILE A 48 -10.62 24.09 13.38
CA ILE A 48 -9.43 24.26 14.21
C ILE A 48 -8.60 25.46 13.75
N GLU A 49 -8.42 25.67 12.45
CA GLU A 49 -7.73 26.87 11.94
C GLU A 49 -8.39 28.18 12.39
N VAL A 50 -9.73 28.23 12.42
CA VAL A 50 -10.44 29.41 12.93
C VAL A 50 -10.24 29.55 14.45
N LEU A 51 -10.33 28.46 15.22
CA LEU A 51 -10.07 28.49 16.66
C LEU A 51 -8.63 28.96 16.97
N ASP A 52 -7.65 28.45 16.22
CA ASP A 52 -6.24 28.84 16.31
C ASP A 52 -6.08 30.35 16.03
N SER A 53 -6.70 30.86 14.96
CA SER A 53 -6.67 32.29 14.61
C SER A 53 -7.29 33.20 15.67
N LEU A 54 -8.23 32.68 16.46
CA LEU A 54 -8.86 33.40 17.57
C LEU A 54 -8.08 33.28 18.88
N GLY A 55 -7.03 32.43 18.94
CA GLY A 55 -6.32 32.11 20.17
C GLY A 55 -7.13 31.21 21.13
N ILE A 56 -8.18 30.54 20.64
CA ILE A 56 -8.99 29.61 21.45
C ILE A 56 -8.31 28.24 21.40
N LYS A 57 -7.83 27.75 22.56
CA LYS A 57 -7.06 26.50 22.67
C LYS A 57 -7.73 25.53 23.63
N ALA A 58 -8.13 24.36 23.15
CA ALA A 58 -8.78 23.37 24.01
C ALA A 58 -7.85 22.89 25.16
N ASP A 59 -8.43 22.66 26.33
CA ASP A 59 -7.79 21.97 27.46
C ASP A 59 -7.96 20.45 27.35
N TYR A 60 -8.99 20.00 26.65
CA TYR A 60 -9.27 18.59 26.39
C TYR A 60 -9.69 18.37 24.94
N VAL A 61 -9.19 17.32 24.30
CA VAL A 61 -9.60 16.95 22.94
C VAL A 61 -10.17 15.54 22.95
N THR A 62 -11.33 15.36 22.33
CA THR A 62 -11.92 14.03 22.10
C THR A 62 -12.26 13.84 20.63
N GLY A 63 -12.12 12.60 20.14
CA GLY A 63 -12.35 12.32 18.73
C GLY A 63 -12.78 10.90 18.42
N THR A 64 -13.58 10.73 17.37
CA THR A 64 -13.94 9.42 16.82
C THR A 64 -13.63 9.35 15.33
N SER A 65 -13.13 8.21 14.85
CA SER A 65 -12.77 7.98 13.45
C SER A 65 -11.85 9.09 12.92
N MET A 66 -12.22 9.78 11.84
CA MET A 66 -11.47 10.94 11.33
C MET A 66 -11.30 12.07 12.37
N GLY A 67 -12.27 12.28 13.27
CA GLY A 67 -12.14 13.20 14.39
C GLY A 67 -11.06 12.77 15.38
N GLY A 68 -10.81 11.46 15.50
CA GLY A 68 -9.69 10.91 16.28
C GLY A 68 -8.33 11.15 15.62
N ILE A 69 -8.23 11.08 14.29
CA ILE A 69 -6.99 11.49 13.57
C ILE A 69 -6.74 12.98 13.79
N VAL A 70 -7.69 13.83 13.41
CA VAL A 70 -7.48 15.29 13.44
C VAL A 70 -7.28 15.76 14.89
N GLY A 71 -8.08 15.25 15.82
CA GLY A 71 -7.97 15.57 17.24
C GLY A 71 -6.68 15.06 17.86
N GLY A 72 -6.23 13.84 17.50
CA GLY A 72 -4.98 13.28 18.00
C GLY A 72 -3.75 14.08 17.53
N LEU A 73 -3.73 14.50 16.26
CA LEU A 73 -2.68 15.38 15.74
C LEU A 73 -2.72 16.76 16.41
N TYR A 74 -3.91 17.35 16.57
CA TYR A 74 -4.05 18.63 17.26
C TYR A 74 -3.58 18.55 18.72
N ALA A 75 -3.93 17.47 19.41
CA ALA A 75 -3.56 17.24 20.81
C ALA A 75 -2.05 17.12 21.05
N ILE A 76 -1.30 16.67 20.04
CA ILE A 76 0.17 16.60 20.09
C ILE A 76 0.87 17.87 19.58
N GLY A 77 0.11 18.94 19.33
CA GLY A 77 0.63 20.29 19.11
C GLY A 77 0.75 20.72 17.65
N TYR A 78 0.22 19.95 16.70
CA TYR A 78 0.03 20.41 15.33
C TYR A 78 -1.08 21.49 15.28
N THR A 79 -0.82 22.58 14.58
CA THR A 79 -1.81 23.62 14.25
C THR A 79 -2.77 23.13 13.17
N GLY A 80 -3.94 23.77 13.07
CA GLY A 80 -4.89 23.48 11.98
C GLY A 80 -4.23 23.60 10.60
N ARG A 81 -3.33 24.58 10.42
CA ARG A 81 -2.62 24.81 9.17
C ARG A 81 -1.63 23.69 8.82
N GLU A 82 -0.90 23.18 9.81
CA GLU A 82 -0.01 22.04 9.61
C GLU A 82 -0.80 20.78 9.27
N ILE A 83 -1.93 20.55 9.94
CA ILE A 83 -2.81 19.41 9.64
C ILE A 83 -3.39 19.53 8.21
N GLU A 84 -3.76 20.74 7.76
CA GLU A 84 -4.16 20.98 6.35
C GLU A 84 -3.05 20.58 5.38
N ASN A 85 -1.82 21.06 5.61
CA ASN A 85 -0.68 20.74 4.74
C ASN A 85 -0.40 19.22 4.68
N LEU A 86 -0.50 18.53 5.82
CA LEU A 86 -0.39 17.07 5.88
C LEU A 86 -1.53 16.40 5.09
N ALA A 87 -2.78 16.79 5.32
CA ALA A 87 -3.94 16.22 4.63
C ALA A 87 -3.87 16.38 3.11
N LEU A 88 -3.29 17.48 2.61
CA LEU A 88 -3.17 17.75 1.17
C LEU A 88 -1.93 17.12 0.50
N SER A 89 -0.95 16.67 1.30
CA SER A 89 0.28 16.02 0.79
C SER A 89 0.20 14.49 0.74
N ILE A 90 -0.76 13.91 1.46
CA ILE A 90 -0.97 12.46 1.52
C ILE A 90 -1.85 11.98 0.36
N ASP A 91 -1.40 10.93 -0.34
CA ASP A 91 -2.23 10.19 -1.30
C ASP A 91 -3.16 9.22 -0.56
N TRP A 92 -4.31 9.72 -0.14
CA TRP A 92 -5.28 8.98 0.69
C TRP A 92 -5.79 7.71 0.03
N LEU A 93 -5.99 7.73 -1.29
CA LEU A 93 -6.43 6.54 -2.03
C LEU A 93 -5.38 5.43 -1.93
N LYS A 94 -4.10 5.79 -2.09
CA LYS A 94 -2.99 4.84 -1.99
C LYS A 94 -2.74 4.33 -0.57
N ILE A 95 -2.91 5.13 0.47
CA ILE A 95 -2.71 4.63 1.84
C ILE A 95 -3.84 3.70 2.30
N PHE A 96 -5.02 3.78 1.68
CA PHE A 96 -6.12 2.84 1.92
C PHE A 96 -5.98 1.59 1.04
N GLU A 97 -5.12 1.62 0.02
CA GLU A 97 -4.69 0.42 -0.69
C GLU A 97 -3.54 -0.27 0.07
N ASP A 98 -3.79 -1.39 0.75
CA ASP A 98 -2.71 -2.25 1.30
C ASP A 98 -2.04 -3.13 0.23
N LYS A 99 -2.07 -2.70 -1.03
CA LYS A 99 -1.43 -3.43 -2.13
C LYS A 99 0.04 -3.06 -2.17
N ILE A 100 0.91 -4.07 -2.02
CA ILE A 100 2.35 -3.90 -2.26
C ILE A 100 2.52 -3.62 -3.76
N PRO A 101 3.16 -2.50 -4.17
CA PRO A 101 3.42 -2.23 -5.57
C PRO A 101 4.13 -3.41 -6.24
N ARG A 102 3.68 -3.79 -7.43
CA ARG A 102 4.17 -4.98 -8.13
C ARG A 102 5.69 -5.02 -8.24
N ASN A 103 6.32 -3.90 -8.59
CA ASN A 103 7.78 -3.82 -8.70
C ASN A 103 8.53 -4.16 -7.40
N ARG A 104 7.91 -3.91 -6.25
CA ARG A 104 8.42 -4.26 -4.91
C ARG A 104 8.09 -5.69 -4.50
N LEU A 105 7.20 -6.41 -5.20
CA LEU A 105 6.95 -7.83 -4.91
C LEU A 105 8.18 -8.69 -5.24
N PRO A 106 8.49 -9.72 -4.42
CA PRO A 106 9.44 -10.76 -4.76
C PRO A 106 9.06 -11.43 -6.08
N TYR A 107 10.07 -11.81 -6.85
CA TYR A 107 9.89 -12.44 -8.17
C TYR A 107 8.89 -13.61 -8.15
N PHE A 108 8.93 -14.44 -7.11
CA PHE A 108 8.03 -15.60 -6.97
C PHE A 108 6.56 -15.24 -6.73
N LEU A 109 6.24 -14.05 -6.19
CA LEU A 109 4.86 -13.57 -6.05
C LEU A 109 4.36 -12.90 -7.33
N LYS A 110 5.26 -12.20 -8.04
CA LYS A 110 4.96 -11.59 -9.35
C LYS A 110 4.44 -12.60 -10.37
N ARG A 111 4.89 -13.86 -10.26
CA ARG A 111 4.51 -14.95 -11.19
C ARG A 111 3.04 -15.37 -11.09
N ASN A 112 2.39 -15.13 -9.96
CA ASN A 112 1.00 -15.48 -9.73
C ASN A 112 0.05 -14.30 -9.88
N GLU A 113 0.59 -13.08 -9.96
CA GLU A 113 -0.22 -11.88 -10.14
C GLU A 113 -0.94 -11.91 -11.49
N GLY A 114 -2.25 -11.67 -11.45
CA GLY A 114 -3.12 -11.65 -12.61
C GLY A 114 -3.47 -13.01 -13.22
N ARG A 115 -3.11 -14.10 -12.54
CA ARG A 115 -3.43 -15.46 -12.98
C ARG A 115 -4.68 -16.04 -12.33
N TYR A 116 -5.24 -15.37 -11.32
CA TYR A 116 -6.39 -15.87 -10.55
C TYR A 116 -7.39 -14.73 -10.28
N HIS A 117 -8.68 -15.05 -10.30
CA HIS A 117 -9.77 -14.12 -9.96
C HIS A 117 -10.13 -14.16 -8.48
N LEU A 118 -10.11 -15.36 -7.89
CA LEU A 118 -10.47 -15.59 -6.49
C LEU A 118 -9.31 -16.24 -5.77
N GLU A 119 -9.06 -15.79 -4.54
CA GLU A 119 -8.10 -16.38 -3.60
C GLU A 119 -8.79 -16.50 -2.24
N PHE A 120 -8.75 -17.69 -1.65
CA PHE A 120 -9.25 -17.95 -0.31
C PHE A 120 -8.25 -18.77 0.48
N GLY A 121 -8.14 -18.45 1.76
CA GLY A 121 -7.35 -19.25 2.69
C GLY A 121 -8.07 -20.55 3.03
N ILE A 122 -7.30 -21.55 3.46
CA ILE A 122 -7.85 -22.79 4.02
C ILE A 122 -7.23 -23.01 5.39
N GLU A 123 -8.07 -23.07 6.42
CA GLU A 123 -7.71 -23.47 7.77
C GLU A 123 -8.61 -24.64 8.19
N ASN A 124 -8.03 -25.75 8.66
CA ASN A 124 -8.77 -26.96 9.07
C ASN A 124 -9.81 -27.43 8.03
N PHE A 125 -9.42 -27.45 6.76
CA PHE A 125 -10.28 -27.80 5.60
C PHE A 125 -11.51 -26.90 5.40
N ARG A 126 -11.55 -25.73 6.04
CA ARG A 126 -12.61 -24.73 5.84
C ARG A 126 -12.07 -23.53 5.08
N PRO A 127 -12.81 -23.02 4.08
CA PRO A 127 -12.49 -21.74 3.46
C PRO A 127 -12.54 -20.63 4.51
N VAL A 128 -11.52 -19.79 4.55
CA VAL A 128 -11.44 -18.61 5.40
C VAL A 128 -11.21 -17.36 4.56
N THR A 129 -11.94 -16.31 4.88
CA THR A 129 -11.85 -14.99 4.25
C THR A 129 -11.24 -13.99 5.22
N LYS A 130 -10.61 -12.94 4.68
CA LYS A 130 -10.06 -11.84 5.50
C LYS A 130 -11.18 -11.18 6.31
N GLY A 131 -10.84 -10.70 7.52
CA GLY A 131 -11.77 -10.00 8.41
C GLY A 131 -12.15 -8.58 7.97
N GLY A 132 -11.51 -8.05 6.93
CA GLY A 132 -11.82 -6.78 6.26
C GLY A 132 -11.20 -6.75 4.85
N LEU A 133 -11.67 -5.85 3.99
CA LEU A 133 -11.12 -5.68 2.63
C LEU A 133 -9.68 -5.15 2.65
N ILE A 134 -9.38 -4.29 3.62
CA ILE A 134 -8.11 -3.59 3.84
C ILE A 134 -7.61 -3.98 5.24
N ALA A 135 -6.35 -4.38 5.38
CA ALA A 135 -5.73 -4.68 6.68
C ALA A 135 -5.48 -3.41 7.52
N GLY A 136 -5.25 -2.28 6.86
CA GLY A 136 -4.89 -0.97 7.36
C GLY A 136 -3.41 -0.84 7.74
N GLN A 137 -2.51 -1.53 7.03
CA GLN A 137 -1.05 -1.45 7.23
C GLN A 137 -0.56 -0.04 6.91
N ASN A 138 -0.86 0.45 5.70
CA ASN A 138 -0.28 1.70 5.21
C ASN A 138 -0.76 2.91 6.04
N ILE A 139 -2.04 2.96 6.36
CA ILE A 139 -2.59 3.99 7.26
C ILE A 139 -1.96 3.92 8.65
N TYR A 140 -1.76 2.73 9.24
CA TYR A 140 -1.09 2.58 10.54
C TYR A 140 0.34 3.12 10.50
N MET A 141 1.11 2.76 9.47
CA MET A 141 2.50 3.22 9.33
C MET A 141 2.60 4.73 9.17
N THR A 142 1.66 5.35 8.44
CA THR A 142 1.58 6.80 8.33
C THR A 142 1.28 7.44 9.69
N LEU A 143 0.29 6.93 10.42
CA LEU A 143 -0.07 7.43 11.75
C LEU A 143 1.11 7.28 12.73
N ALA A 144 1.76 6.11 12.77
CA ALA A 144 2.92 5.86 13.62
C ALA A 144 4.08 6.83 13.35
N ARG A 145 4.32 7.21 12.08
CA ARG A 145 5.31 8.24 11.75
C ARG A 145 4.90 9.63 12.21
N LEU A 146 3.62 9.99 12.07
CA LEU A 146 3.10 11.31 12.46
C LEU A 146 3.01 11.49 13.99
N THR A 147 2.73 10.42 14.74
CA THR A 147 2.60 10.47 16.21
C THR A 147 3.89 10.11 16.94
N PHE A 148 4.94 9.75 16.20
CA PHE A 148 6.19 9.22 16.78
C PHE A 148 6.74 10.04 17.97
N PRO A 149 6.81 11.39 17.92
CA PRO A 149 7.36 12.18 19.02
C PRO A 149 6.66 11.99 20.37
N TYR A 150 5.46 11.41 20.37
CA TYR A 150 4.65 11.18 21.56
C TYR A 150 4.32 9.70 21.80
N GLU A 151 4.84 8.79 20.97
CA GLU A 151 4.53 7.37 21.04
C GLU A 151 5.05 6.71 22.33
N TYR A 152 6.12 7.27 22.91
CA TYR A 152 6.73 6.83 24.18
C TYR A 152 6.11 7.51 25.42
N VAL A 153 5.12 8.40 25.27
CA VAL A 153 4.46 9.04 26.43
C VAL A 153 3.57 8.05 27.16
N GLY A 154 2.87 7.18 26.41
CA GLY A 154 2.04 6.08 26.93
C GLY A 154 0.79 6.49 27.72
N ASP A 155 0.71 7.72 28.22
CA ASP A 155 -0.41 8.27 28.99
C ASP A 155 -0.94 9.53 28.29
N PHE A 156 -2.18 9.49 27.81
CA PHE A 156 -2.72 10.56 26.97
C PHE A 156 -3.04 11.83 27.75
N ASP A 157 -3.05 11.79 29.08
CA ASP A 157 -3.18 13.00 29.91
C ASP A 157 -1.89 13.83 29.96
N LYS A 158 -0.76 13.26 29.52
CA LYS A 158 0.55 13.93 29.47
C LYS A 158 0.90 14.48 28.09
N LEU A 159 0.00 14.36 27.11
CA LEU A 159 0.15 15.01 25.82
C LEU A 159 0.03 16.55 25.98
N PRO A 160 0.52 17.34 25.01
CA PRO A 160 0.39 18.80 25.04
C PRO A 160 -1.04 19.30 25.30
N ILE A 161 -2.03 18.56 24.81
CA ILE A 161 -3.43 18.66 25.22
C ILE A 161 -3.91 17.24 25.56
N PRO A 162 -4.45 16.99 26.77
CA PRO A 162 -5.04 15.70 27.11
C PRO A 162 -6.05 15.22 26.07
N PHE A 163 -5.93 13.96 25.66
CA PHE A 163 -6.68 13.40 24.54
C PHE A 163 -7.42 12.11 24.88
N ARG A 164 -8.59 11.91 24.28
CA ARG A 164 -9.30 10.62 24.22
C ARG A 164 -9.81 10.33 22.81
N CYS A 165 -9.76 9.07 22.39
CA CYS A 165 -10.49 8.63 21.20
C CYS A 165 -11.31 7.38 21.46
N ILE A 166 -12.32 7.14 20.61
CA ILE A 166 -13.33 6.12 20.86
C ILE A 166 -13.22 4.95 19.90
N SER A 167 -13.25 3.73 20.43
CA SER A 167 -13.48 2.50 19.68
C SER A 167 -14.65 1.74 20.28
N VAL A 168 -15.07 0.67 19.61
CA VAL A 168 -15.99 -0.32 20.16
C VAL A 168 -15.30 -1.66 20.21
N ASP A 169 -15.43 -2.38 21.33
CA ASP A 169 -15.00 -3.77 21.39
C ASP A 169 -16.05 -4.66 20.71
N LEU A 170 -15.67 -5.27 19.59
CA LEU A 170 -16.54 -6.12 18.78
C LEU A 170 -17.02 -7.36 19.55
N ILE A 171 -16.28 -7.81 20.57
CA ILE A 171 -16.63 -8.99 21.36
C ILE A 171 -17.75 -8.67 22.35
N THR A 172 -17.66 -7.52 23.01
CA THR A 172 -18.59 -7.14 24.10
C THR A 172 -19.65 -6.13 23.68
N GLY A 173 -19.48 -5.47 22.54
CA GLY A 173 -20.30 -4.35 22.06
C GLY A 173 -20.14 -3.06 22.87
N LYS A 174 -19.17 -3.00 23.80
CA LYS A 174 -18.98 -1.86 24.70
C LYS A 174 -18.06 -0.80 24.10
N GLU A 175 -18.31 0.44 24.49
CA GLU A 175 -17.42 1.56 24.20
C GLU A 175 -16.06 1.35 24.88
N VAL A 176 -14.99 1.69 24.15
CA VAL A 176 -13.63 1.73 24.64
C VAL A 176 -13.09 3.15 24.45
N VAL A 177 -12.93 3.86 25.57
CA VAL A 177 -12.32 5.18 25.63
C VAL A 177 -10.81 5.03 25.83
N HIS A 178 -10.05 5.35 24.78
CA HIS A 178 -8.59 5.25 24.80
C HIS A 178 -7.98 6.40 25.60
N LYS A 179 -7.29 6.07 26.70
CA LYS A 179 -6.62 7.02 27.61
C LYS A 179 -5.10 6.84 27.71
N SER A 180 -4.58 5.74 27.19
CA SER A 180 -3.18 5.33 27.34
C SER A 180 -2.82 4.28 26.30
N GLY A 181 -1.52 4.05 26.10
CA GLY A 181 -0.96 3.08 25.17
C GLY A 181 -0.32 3.74 23.94
N SER A 182 -0.26 3.00 22.84
CA SER A 182 0.20 3.50 21.54
C SER A 182 -0.84 4.48 20.97
N LEU A 183 -0.44 5.74 20.76
CA LEU A 183 -1.31 6.77 20.21
C LEU A 183 -1.69 6.43 18.76
N ALA A 184 -0.71 6.01 17.94
CA ALA A 184 -0.96 5.56 16.58
C ALA A 184 -1.99 4.42 16.51
N LYS A 185 -1.86 3.42 17.40
CA LYS A 185 -2.75 2.27 17.45
C LYS A 185 -4.15 2.64 17.94
N ALA A 186 -4.27 3.53 18.92
CA ALA A 186 -5.56 4.03 19.40
C ALA A 186 -6.30 4.79 18.28
N ILE A 187 -5.59 5.68 17.57
CA ILE A 187 -6.13 6.41 16.41
C ILE A 187 -6.49 5.45 15.26
N ARG A 188 -5.68 4.43 14.99
CA ARG A 188 -6.00 3.41 13.99
C ARG A 188 -7.22 2.58 14.37
N ALA A 189 -7.39 2.24 15.65
CA ALA A 189 -8.53 1.48 16.15
C ALA A 189 -9.85 2.24 16.02
N THR A 190 -9.84 3.55 16.29
CA THR A 190 -11.04 4.39 16.11
C THR A 190 -11.49 4.51 14.64
N MET A 191 -10.63 4.17 13.68
CA MET A 191 -10.93 4.16 12.24
C MET A 191 -11.10 2.76 11.63
N ALA A 192 -11.22 1.71 12.44
CA ALA A 192 -11.43 0.35 11.97
C ALA A 192 -12.90 0.14 11.54
N VAL A 193 -13.34 0.85 10.49
CA VAL A 193 -14.73 0.78 9.98
C VAL A 193 -15.03 -0.65 9.53
N PRO A 194 -16.10 -1.29 10.05
CA PRO A 194 -16.45 -2.66 9.70
C PRO A 194 -16.53 -2.87 8.19
N THR A 195 -16.20 -4.09 7.73
CA THR A 195 -16.14 -4.49 6.31
C THR A 195 -14.99 -3.87 5.51
N ILE A 196 -14.68 -2.60 5.72
CA ILE A 196 -13.62 -1.88 5.00
C ILE A 196 -12.25 -2.22 5.60
N PHE A 197 -12.07 -1.93 6.89
CA PHE A 197 -10.80 -2.14 7.58
C PHE A 197 -10.87 -3.33 8.51
N SER A 198 -9.76 -4.04 8.63
CA SER A 198 -9.61 -5.10 9.63
C SER A 198 -9.70 -4.52 11.04
N PRO A 199 -10.39 -5.21 11.97
CA PRO A 199 -10.40 -4.85 13.39
C PRO A 199 -8.99 -4.84 14.01
N VAL A 200 -8.80 -4.05 15.06
CA VAL A 200 -7.52 -3.87 15.74
C VAL A 200 -7.53 -4.64 17.06
N VAL A 201 -6.58 -5.55 17.24
CA VAL A 201 -6.40 -6.26 18.51
C VAL A 201 -5.79 -5.33 19.56
N TRP A 202 -6.43 -5.22 20.72
CA TRP A 202 -6.00 -4.38 21.83
C TRP A 202 -6.13 -5.15 23.15
N GLY A 203 -5.03 -5.76 23.61
CA GLY A 203 -5.09 -6.74 24.69
C GLY A 203 -6.01 -7.91 24.29
N ASP A 204 -7.01 -8.18 25.13
CA ASP A 204 -8.03 -9.22 24.88
C ASP A 204 -9.23 -8.71 24.05
N SER A 205 -9.29 -7.40 23.74
CA SER A 205 -10.38 -6.80 22.97
C SER A 205 -10.09 -6.79 21.47
N LEU A 206 -11.15 -6.85 20.66
CA LEU A 206 -11.09 -6.73 19.21
C LEU A 206 -11.81 -5.46 18.77
N LEU A 207 -11.05 -4.39 18.52
CA LEU A 207 -11.60 -3.05 18.36
C LEU A 207 -12.01 -2.72 16.93
N ILE A 208 -13.15 -2.05 16.80
CA ILE A 208 -13.68 -1.45 15.58
C ILE A 208 -13.95 0.05 15.77
N ASP A 209 -14.32 0.74 14.69
CA ASP A 209 -14.62 2.18 14.69
C ASP A 209 -15.67 2.55 15.77
N GLY A 210 -15.34 3.60 16.54
CA GLY A 210 -16.17 4.10 17.65
C GLY A 210 -17.53 4.62 17.20
N GLY A 211 -17.65 4.97 15.91
CA GLY A 211 -18.84 5.56 15.31
C GLY A 211 -20.11 4.72 15.44
N LEU A 212 -19.99 3.42 15.71
CA LEU A 212 -21.14 2.55 15.99
C LEU A 212 -21.85 2.86 17.32
N VAL A 213 -21.10 3.29 18.34
CA VAL A 213 -21.62 3.43 19.72
C VAL A 213 -21.57 4.86 20.22
N ASN A 214 -20.53 5.61 19.86
CA ASN A 214 -20.37 7.02 20.19
C ASN A 214 -19.56 7.72 19.10
N ASN A 215 -20.26 8.23 18.09
CA ASN A 215 -19.63 8.97 17.00
C ASN A 215 -19.27 10.42 17.37
N PHE A 216 -19.76 10.95 18.48
CA PHE A 216 -19.59 12.34 18.88
C PHE A 216 -19.32 12.42 20.40
N PRO A 217 -18.04 12.31 20.82
CA PRO A 217 -17.66 12.08 22.21
C PRO A 217 -17.66 13.34 23.10
N ALA A 218 -18.69 14.17 22.98
CA ALA A 218 -18.84 15.38 23.80
C ALA A 218 -19.11 15.06 25.28
N ASP A 219 -19.75 13.92 25.57
CA ASP A 219 -19.87 13.34 26.90
C ASP A 219 -18.51 13.03 27.51
N VAL A 220 -17.61 12.38 26.76
CA VAL A 220 -16.26 12.06 27.22
C VAL A 220 -15.46 13.34 27.50
N ALA A 221 -15.63 14.40 26.69
CA ALA A 221 -15.02 15.69 26.99
C ALA A 221 -15.48 16.27 28.33
N LYS A 222 -16.78 16.15 28.67
CA LYS A 222 -17.30 16.55 29.99
C LYS A 222 -16.72 15.66 31.11
N GLU A 223 -16.62 14.35 30.89
CA GLU A 223 -16.03 13.41 31.86
C GLU A 223 -14.54 13.68 32.14
N MET A 224 -13.80 14.18 31.15
CA MET A 224 -12.42 14.65 31.34
C MET A 224 -12.30 15.92 32.20
N GLY A 225 -13.43 16.59 32.47
CA GLY A 225 -13.50 17.79 33.30
C GLY A 225 -13.67 19.09 32.51
N ALA A 226 -14.16 19.05 31.27
CA ALA A 226 -14.51 20.26 30.53
C ALA A 226 -15.77 20.93 31.10
N ASP A 227 -15.68 22.22 31.43
CA ASP A 227 -16.84 23.02 31.81
C ASP A 227 -17.64 23.47 30.59
N ILE A 228 -16.94 23.76 29.49
CA ILE A 228 -17.50 24.19 28.20
C ILE A 228 -17.02 23.23 27.12
N VAL A 229 -17.91 22.76 26.26
CA VAL A 229 -17.55 21.90 25.13
C VAL A 229 -17.92 22.56 23.81
N ILE A 230 -16.92 22.77 22.96
CA ILE A 230 -17.11 23.04 21.53
C ILE A 230 -17.22 21.69 20.82
N GLY A 231 -18.37 21.44 20.23
CA GLY A 231 -18.65 20.28 19.42
C GLY A 231 -18.52 20.60 17.94
N VAL A 232 -17.63 19.92 17.21
CA VAL A 232 -17.58 20.01 15.74
C VAL A 232 -18.26 18.80 15.14
N PHE A 233 -19.34 19.07 14.44
CA PHE A 233 -20.25 18.05 13.96
C PHE A 233 -20.27 17.98 12.43
N VAL A 234 -19.92 16.81 11.88
CA VAL A 234 -20.07 16.50 10.45
C VAL A 234 -21.28 15.60 10.22
N PHE A 235 -22.33 16.18 9.64
CA PHE A 235 -23.57 15.47 9.35
C PHE A 235 -23.40 14.56 8.12
N MET A 236 -23.89 13.32 8.23
CA MET A 236 -23.99 12.39 7.11
C MET A 236 -25.48 12.14 6.79
N PRO A 237 -25.96 12.56 5.60
CA PRO A 237 -27.33 12.29 5.21
C PRO A 237 -27.55 10.79 4.99
N MET A 238 -28.78 10.34 5.26
CA MET A 238 -29.24 9.01 4.89
C MET A 238 -29.34 8.90 3.37
N LYS A 239 -28.97 7.75 2.80
CA LYS A 239 -29.23 7.45 1.39
C LYS A 239 -30.74 7.34 1.13
N GLU A 240 -31.17 7.83 -0.04
CA GLU A 240 -32.52 7.64 -0.55
C GLU A 240 -32.71 6.23 -1.13
N ILE A 241 -33.97 5.82 -1.39
CA ILE A 241 -34.28 4.51 -1.98
C ILE A 241 -33.47 4.24 -3.25
N ASP A 242 -33.36 5.24 -4.13
CA ASP A 242 -32.68 5.11 -5.42
C ASP A 242 -31.15 4.97 -5.29
N ASP A 243 -30.58 5.26 -4.12
CA ASP A 243 -29.15 5.20 -3.82
C ASP A 243 -28.71 3.87 -3.17
N ILE A 244 -29.65 2.99 -2.81
CA ILE A 244 -29.36 1.69 -2.18
C ILE A 244 -29.52 0.58 -3.22
N LYS A 245 -28.41 0.13 -3.83
CA LYS A 245 -28.44 -0.77 -5.00
C LYS A 245 -27.87 -2.16 -4.76
N ASN A 246 -27.09 -2.35 -3.70
CA ASN A 246 -26.37 -3.59 -3.45
C ASN A 246 -26.14 -3.84 -1.94
N THR A 247 -25.61 -5.01 -1.60
CA THR A 247 -25.32 -5.40 -0.21
C THR A 247 -24.39 -4.42 0.51
N ILE A 248 -23.44 -3.81 -0.20
CA ILE A 248 -22.51 -2.83 0.40
C ILE A 248 -23.29 -1.56 0.80
N ASP A 249 -24.21 -1.10 -0.03
CA ASP A 249 -25.07 0.06 0.31
C ASP A 249 -25.94 -0.21 1.53
N VAL A 250 -26.51 -1.42 1.63
CA VAL A 250 -27.32 -1.82 2.79
C VAL A 250 -26.47 -1.84 4.06
N LEU A 251 -25.26 -2.39 4.02
CA LEU A 251 -24.34 -2.41 5.16
C LEU A 251 -23.88 -1.00 5.55
N ALA A 252 -23.55 -0.15 4.57
CA ALA A 252 -23.14 1.24 4.81
C ALA A 252 -24.27 2.10 5.39
N GLN A 253 -25.51 1.90 4.91
CA GLN A 253 -26.70 2.55 5.47
C GLN A 253 -26.96 2.06 6.90
N SER A 254 -26.82 0.75 7.17
CA SER A 254 -26.97 0.19 8.51
C SER A 254 -25.98 0.78 9.51
N TYR A 255 -24.72 0.95 9.09
CA TYR A 255 -23.70 1.65 9.87
C TYR A 255 -24.09 3.11 10.15
N THR A 256 -24.56 3.83 9.11
CA THR A 256 -25.01 5.23 9.24
C THR A 256 -26.18 5.38 10.21
N ILE A 257 -27.12 4.42 10.25
CA ILE A 257 -28.23 4.40 11.21
C ILE A 257 -27.72 4.30 12.65
N ALA A 258 -26.87 3.30 12.94
CA ALA A 258 -26.30 3.11 14.28
C ALA A 258 -25.53 4.37 14.73
N ARG A 259 -24.72 4.92 13.81
CA ARG A 259 -23.97 6.16 14.01
C ARG A 259 -24.87 7.33 14.38
N ASN A 260 -25.88 7.64 13.57
CA ASN A 260 -26.75 8.79 13.78
C ASN A 260 -27.54 8.68 15.09
N ASN A 261 -27.99 7.47 15.45
CA ASN A 261 -28.65 7.22 16.73
C ASN A 261 -27.74 7.47 17.94
N SER A 262 -26.47 7.02 17.89
CA SER A 262 -25.52 7.30 18.98
C SER A 262 -25.31 8.79 19.18
N MET A 263 -25.15 9.51 18.08
CA MET A 263 -24.80 10.91 18.01
C MET A 263 -25.88 11.83 18.56
N SER A 264 -27.16 11.58 18.25
CA SER A 264 -28.27 12.40 18.75
C SER A 264 -28.33 12.44 20.28
N ARG A 265 -27.85 11.40 20.97
CA ARG A 265 -27.80 11.36 22.44
C ARG A 265 -26.73 12.28 23.04
N ASN A 266 -25.66 12.55 22.29
CA ASN A 266 -24.48 13.25 22.81
C ASN A 266 -24.42 14.74 22.43
N LEU A 267 -25.27 15.20 21.50
CA LEU A 267 -25.37 16.62 21.15
C LEU A 267 -25.66 17.53 22.35
N LYS A 268 -26.41 17.04 23.34
CA LYS A 268 -26.75 17.77 24.58
C LYS A 268 -25.55 18.16 25.44
N TYR A 269 -24.40 17.52 25.25
CA TYR A 269 -23.18 17.81 26.01
C TYR A 269 -22.32 18.92 25.39
N ALA A 270 -22.65 19.36 24.16
CA ALA A 270 -21.98 20.47 23.50
C ALA A 270 -22.65 21.81 23.83
N ASP A 271 -21.89 22.74 24.40
CA ASP A 271 -22.36 24.09 24.70
C ASP A 271 -22.33 24.98 23.44
N ILE A 272 -21.32 24.78 22.59
CA ILE A 272 -21.21 25.42 21.27
C ILE A 272 -21.12 24.31 20.23
N LEU A 273 -22.21 24.11 19.49
CA LEU A 273 -22.25 23.17 18.38
C LEU A 273 -21.95 23.88 17.05
N ILE A 274 -20.89 23.46 16.37
CA ILE A 274 -20.52 23.87 15.02
C ILE A 274 -20.93 22.76 14.06
N GLU A 275 -22.07 22.92 13.41
CA GLU A 275 -22.54 22.00 12.38
C GLU A 275 -21.94 22.37 11.01
N VAL A 276 -21.31 21.40 10.35
CA VAL A 276 -20.71 21.59 9.04
C VAL A 276 -21.64 21.01 7.95
N PRO A 277 -22.24 21.85 7.09
CA PRO A 277 -23.19 21.40 6.08
C PRO A 277 -22.46 20.88 4.82
N LEU A 278 -22.20 19.57 4.77
CA LEU A 278 -21.42 18.93 3.70
C LEU A 278 -22.31 18.29 2.61
N LYS A 279 -23.37 18.99 2.18
CA LYS A 279 -24.26 18.50 1.11
C LYS A 279 -23.48 18.33 -0.21
N GLY A 280 -23.61 17.17 -0.85
CA GLY A 280 -22.92 16.86 -2.11
C GLY A 280 -21.52 16.26 -1.96
N TYR A 281 -21.09 15.99 -0.72
CA TYR A 281 -19.87 15.24 -0.41
C TYR A 281 -20.19 13.92 0.25
N THR A 282 -19.30 12.94 0.08
CA THR A 282 -19.43 11.62 0.67
C THR A 282 -18.26 11.31 1.63
N PRO A 283 -18.41 10.36 2.56
CA PRO A 283 -17.30 9.89 3.40
C PRO A 283 -16.13 9.26 2.64
N PHE A 284 -16.29 9.01 1.33
CA PHE A 284 -15.31 8.39 0.46
C PHE A 284 -14.58 9.41 -0.44
N ASP A 285 -14.87 10.71 -0.32
CA ASP A 285 -14.31 11.78 -1.17
C ASP A 285 -12.88 12.17 -0.75
N PHE A 286 -11.95 11.20 -0.82
CA PHE A 286 -10.54 11.35 -0.45
C PHE A 286 -9.66 11.98 -1.53
N GLU A 287 -10.24 12.49 -2.61
CA GLU A 287 -9.51 13.21 -3.65
C GLU A 287 -9.05 14.58 -3.13
N ILE A 288 -7.81 14.98 -3.44
CA ILE A 288 -7.19 16.23 -2.93
C ILE A 288 -8.08 17.46 -3.19
N GLY A 289 -8.74 17.55 -4.36
CA GLY A 289 -9.66 18.64 -4.68
C GLY A 289 -10.85 18.70 -3.71
N ARG A 290 -11.48 17.55 -3.43
CA ARG A 290 -12.60 17.42 -2.51
C ARG A 290 -12.20 17.73 -1.06
N ILE A 291 -11.02 17.28 -0.65
CA ILE A 291 -10.47 17.56 0.69
C ILE A 291 -10.35 19.07 0.91
N LYS A 292 -9.79 19.82 -0.05
CA LYS A 292 -9.67 21.29 0.01
C LYS A 292 -11.02 21.96 0.21
N ASP A 293 -12.04 21.53 -0.53
CA ASP A 293 -13.39 22.09 -0.42
C ASP A 293 -14.02 21.80 0.95
N ILE A 294 -13.88 20.58 1.46
CA ILE A 294 -14.41 20.18 2.77
C ILE A 294 -13.76 21.01 3.90
N ILE A 295 -12.44 21.21 3.87
CA ILE A 295 -11.72 22.07 4.83
C ILE A 295 -12.27 23.50 4.78
N LYS A 296 -12.46 24.04 3.57
CA LYS A 296 -13.02 25.38 3.37
C LYS A 296 -14.44 25.51 3.94
N ILE A 297 -15.30 24.50 3.76
CA ILE A 297 -16.64 24.50 4.33
C ILE A 297 -16.58 24.47 5.87
N GLY A 298 -15.64 23.73 6.45
CA GLY A 298 -15.35 23.75 7.88
C GLY A 298 -15.02 25.16 8.40
N LYS A 299 -14.12 25.88 7.71
CA LYS A 299 -13.79 27.29 8.04
C LYS A 299 -15.03 28.18 8.03
N ILE A 300 -15.86 28.06 6.99
CA ILE A 300 -17.11 28.83 6.86
C ILE A 300 -18.08 28.51 8.01
N ALA A 301 -18.20 27.25 8.41
CA ALA A 301 -19.07 26.84 9.52
C ALA A 301 -18.60 27.41 10.87
N ALA A 302 -17.29 27.48 11.09
CA ALA A 302 -16.73 28.14 12.27
C ALA A 302 -16.99 29.66 12.26
N TYR A 303 -16.79 30.34 11.13
CA TYR A 303 -17.09 31.78 11.00
C TYR A 303 -18.58 32.10 11.22
N LYS A 304 -19.49 31.20 10.84
CA LYS A 304 -20.93 31.38 11.16
C LYS A 304 -21.23 31.33 12.66
N ASN A 305 -20.35 30.75 13.46
CA ASN A 305 -20.45 30.71 14.92
C ASN A 305 -19.51 31.70 15.61
N LEU A 306 -18.92 32.66 14.86
CA LEU A 306 -17.92 33.60 15.37
C LEU A 306 -18.40 34.37 16.59
N ASP A 307 -19.67 34.80 16.63
CA ASP A 307 -20.25 35.52 17.77
C ASP A 307 -20.18 34.70 19.07
N LYS A 308 -20.44 33.38 19.00
CA LYS A 308 -20.36 32.48 20.16
C LYS A 308 -18.90 32.26 20.57
N LEU A 309 -18.01 32.12 19.60
CA LEU A 309 -16.57 31.91 19.83
C LEU A 309 -15.90 33.16 20.43
N ILE A 310 -16.24 34.36 19.97
CA ILE A 310 -15.76 35.62 20.54
C ILE A 310 -16.31 35.81 21.97
N LYS A 311 -17.59 35.49 22.20
CA LYS A 311 -18.15 35.52 23.57
C LYS A 311 -17.43 34.57 24.51
N LEU A 312 -17.07 33.38 24.04
CA LEU A 312 -16.26 32.43 24.82
C LEU A 312 -14.87 33.01 25.15
N LYS A 313 -14.19 33.58 24.15
CA LYS A 313 -12.87 34.21 24.34
C LYS A 313 -12.90 35.34 25.38
N ASN A 314 -14.00 36.08 25.46
CA ASN A 314 -14.18 37.20 26.37
C ASN A 314 -14.79 36.81 27.74
N SER A 315 -15.00 35.52 28.00
CA SER A 315 -15.51 35.00 29.28
C SER A 315 -14.39 34.67 30.27
N ASP A 316 -14.71 34.16 31.47
CA ASP A 316 -13.74 33.67 32.47
C ASP A 316 -12.94 32.42 32.01
N TYR A 317 -12.91 32.15 30.72
CA TYR A 317 -12.06 31.18 30.07
C TYR A 317 -10.67 31.80 29.84
N LYS A 318 -9.69 31.34 30.63
CA LYS A 318 -8.25 31.49 30.41
C LYS A 318 -7.60 30.12 30.53
N ARG A 319 -6.62 29.83 29.68
CA ARG A 319 -5.90 28.56 29.79
C ARG A 319 -5.08 28.56 31.09
N ILE A 320 -5.10 27.46 31.84
CA ILE A 320 -4.34 27.29 33.10
C ILE A 320 -2.79 27.31 32.86
N HIS A 321 -2.34 27.24 31.60
CA HIS A 321 -0.93 27.22 31.20
C HIS A 321 -0.47 28.42 30.37
N ASP A 322 -1.19 29.55 30.40
CA ASP A 322 -0.80 30.75 29.66
C ASP A 322 0.24 31.59 30.43
N GLU A 323 1.48 31.13 30.50
CA GLU A 323 2.63 31.96 30.91
C GLU A 323 3.28 32.68 29.71
N SER A 324 2.57 32.83 28.59
CA SER A 324 2.92 33.76 27.52
C SER A 324 2.02 34.98 27.56
N GLY A 325 2.00 35.67 28.70
CA GLY A 325 1.40 37.00 28.79
C GLY A 325 2.13 37.95 27.84
N LEU A 326 1.56 38.22 26.67
CA LEU A 326 1.97 39.28 25.78
C LEU A 326 0.73 39.83 25.07
N ASN A 327 0.43 41.11 25.32
CA ASN A 327 -0.31 41.93 24.36
C ASN A 327 0.56 42.02 23.10
N ILE A 328 0.09 41.49 21.97
CA ILE A 328 0.86 41.51 20.72
C ILE A 328 0.18 42.49 19.75
N PRO A 329 0.88 43.56 19.31
CA PRO A 329 0.43 44.42 18.21
C PRO A 329 0.52 43.68 16.86
N ASP A 330 -0.38 43.99 15.93
CA ASP A 330 -0.47 43.48 14.54
C ASP A 330 0.72 43.89 13.61
N ASP A 331 1.90 44.20 14.16
CA ASP A 331 2.97 44.89 13.41
C ASP A 331 4.03 43.95 12.81
N LYS A 332 4.43 44.29 11.58
CA LYS A 332 5.64 43.79 10.93
C LYS A 332 6.87 44.14 11.79
N MET A 333 7.71 43.15 12.07
CA MET A 333 8.88 43.30 12.94
C MET A 333 10.18 43.07 12.17
N VAL A 334 11.15 43.96 12.36
CA VAL A 334 12.48 43.85 11.75
C VAL A 334 13.40 43.09 12.70
N ILE A 335 13.95 41.97 12.25
CA ILE A 335 14.82 41.10 13.06
C ILE A 335 16.20 41.75 13.18
N ALA A 336 16.61 42.13 14.38
CA ALA A 336 17.97 42.61 14.63
C ALA A 336 18.95 41.45 14.82
N ASN A 337 18.55 40.40 15.55
CA ASN A 337 19.39 39.24 15.88
C ASN A 337 18.52 38.02 16.20
N ILE A 338 19.02 36.83 15.88
CA ILE A 338 18.39 35.53 16.18
C ILE A 338 19.32 34.77 17.14
N SER A 339 18.81 34.31 18.27
CA SER A 339 19.51 33.39 19.17
C SER A 339 18.78 32.06 19.22
N ILE A 340 19.53 30.95 19.20
CA ILE A 340 18.99 29.60 19.34
C ILE A 340 19.58 29.00 20.62
N ILE A 341 18.72 28.55 21.52
CA ILE A 341 19.09 28.01 22.84
C ILE A 341 18.56 26.58 22.92
N GLY A 342 19.45 25.61 23.19
CA GLY A 342 19.09 24.20 23.29
C GLY A 342 20.31 23.30 23.15
N ARG A 343 20.19 22.05 23.64
CA ARG A 343 21.19 21.01 23.37
C ARG A 343 20.78 20.31 22.08
N MET A 344 21.41 20.71 20.97
CA MET A 344 20.95 20.36 19.64
C MET A 344 21.82 19.28 18.97
N SER A 345 21.16 18.35 18.31
CA SER A 345 21.66 17.34 17.38
C SER A 345 21.69 17.85 15.93
N ILE A 346 20.88 18.88 15.63
CA ILE A 346 20.83 19.54 14.32
C ILE A 346 21.91 20.64 14.26
N SER A 347 22.62 20.75 13.13
CA SER A 347 23.62 21.80 12.93
C SER A 347 22.98 23.19 12.78
N PHE A 348 23.70 24.22 13.21
CA PHE A 348 23.25 25.60 13.13
C PHE A 348 22.96 26.06 11.69
N GLU A 349 23.77 25.64 10.71
CA GLU A 349 23.57 25.97 9.30
C GLU A 349 22.24 25.41 8.77
N ARG A 350 21.94 24.15 9.10
CA ARG A 350 20.69 23.51 8.67
C ARG A 350 19.46 24.19 9.28
N LEU A 351 19.53 24.59 10.54
CA LEU A 351 18.45 25.38 11.17
C LEU A 351 18.25 26.71 10.47
N LYS A 352 19.35 27.40 10.10
CA LYS A 352 19.29 28.67 9.39
C LYS A 352 18.62 28.52 8.01
N ASP A 353 18.97 27.47 7.27
CA ASP A 353 18.35 27.16 5.97
C ASP A 353 16.85 26.89 6.11
N ILE A 354 16.44 26.16 7.15
CA ILE A 354 15.03 25.83 7.39
C ILE A 354 14.22 27.04 7.85
N MET A 355 14.80 27.87 8.72
CA MET A 355 14.20 29.12 9.15
C MET A 355 14.05 30.07 7.97
N ASN A 356 15.04 30.11 7.06
CA ASN A 356 15.08 30.99 5.90
C ASN A 356 14.84 32.46 6.26
N ILE A 357 15.44 32.90 7.38
CA ILE A 357 15.44 34.29 7.85
C ILE A 357 16.83 34.69 8.32
N SER A 358 17.16 35.96 8.13
CA SER A 358 18.42 36.58 8.52
C SER A 358 18.19 37.89 9.26
N PRO A 359 19.16 38.34 10.09
CA PRO A 359 19.16 39.69 10.62
C PRO A 359 18.98 40.74 9.50
N GLY A 360 18.02 41.64 9.68
CA GLY A 360 17.60 42.64 8.68
C GLY A 360 16.25 42.33 8.01
N ASP A 361 15.79 41.07 8.07
CA ASP A 361 14.52 40.68 7.47
C ASP A 361 13.34 41.25 8.27
N THR A 362 12.26 41.55 7.54
CA THR A 362 10.98 41.96 8.12
C THR A 362 10.04 40.77 8.09
N ILE A 363 9.57 40.33 9.24
CA ILE A 363 8.63 39.20 9.39
C ILE A 363 7.36 39.65 10.10
N ASP A 364 6.27 38.92 9.91
CA ASP A 364 5.08 39.01 10.76
C ASP A 364 4.91 37.75 11.63
N ILE A 365 3.81 37.68 12.39
CA ILE A 365 3.51 36.53 13.25
C ILE A 365 3.26 35.28 12.42
N ALA A 366 2.61 35.39 11.26
CA ALA A 366 2.32 34.24 10.40
C ALA A 366 3.61 33.66 9.81
N ASP A 367 4.58 34.51 9.46
CA ASP A 367 5.92 34.10 9.07
C ASP A 367 6.63 33.35 10.20
N LEU A 368 6.57 33.88 11.43
CA LEU A 368 7.15 33.25 12.62
C LEU A 368 6.52 31.88 12.93
N GLU A 369 5.19 31.78 12.88
CA GLU A 369 4.46 30.52 13.05
C GLU A 369 4.86 29.51 11.96
N SER A 370 5.00 29.96 10.71
CA SER A 370 5.46 29.14 9.60
C SER A 370 6.90 28.64 9.80
N ILE A 371 7.79 29.46 10.35
CA ILE A 371 9.16 29.06 10.73
C ILE A 371 9.12 28.00 11.82
N ILE A 372 8.36 28.24 12.89
CA ILE A 372 8.21 27.30 14.01
C ILE A 372 7.62 25.97 13.50
N ALA A 373 6.64 26.01 12.61
CA ALA A 373 6.06 24.83 11.99
C ALA A 373 7.10 24.02 11.19
N ARG A 374 7.91 24.69 10.38
CA ARG A 374 9.01 24.04 9.65
C ARG A 374 10.04 23.40 10.59
N LEU A 375 10.37 24.07 11.69
CA LEU A 375 11.29 23.54 12.71
C LEU A 375 10.69 22.37 13.48
N LYS A 376 9.40 22.42 13.85
CA LYS A 376 8.69 21.31 14.50
C LYS A 376 8.44 20.13 13.57
N ALA A 377 8.42 20.35 12.26
CA ALA A 377 8.36 19.29 11.27
C ALA A 377 9.66 18.47 11.20
N LEU A 378 10.74 18.93 11.85
CA LEU A 378 11.97 18.15 12.00
C LEU A 378 11.78 17.04 13.02
N LYS A 379 12.22 15.84 12.67
CA LYS A 379 12.03 14.62 13.47
C LYS A 379 12.81 14.66 14.77
N GLU A 380 13.87 15.44 14.79
CA GLU A 380 14.79 15.60 15.91
C GLU A 380 14.27 16.61 16.94
N VAL A 381 13.23 17.39 16.61
CA VAL A 381 12.73 18.50 17.44
C VAL A 381 11.48 18.09 18.24
N LYS A 382 11.60 18.06 19.56
CA LYS A 382 10.51 17.78 20.51
C LYS A 382 9.58 18.97 20.67
N SER A 383 10.17 20.14 20.86
CA SER A 383 9.42 21.38 21.00
C SER A 383 10.25 22.59 20.56
N VAL A 384 9.56 23.61 20.06
CA VAL A 384 10.13 24.91 19.74
C VAL A 384 9.31 25.94 20.50
N LYS A 385 9.97 26.69 21.39
CA LYS A 385 9.43 27.87 22.07
C LYS A 385 10.15 29.09 21.54
N TYR A 386 9.52 30.26 21.63
CA TYR A 386 10.14 31.50 21.23
C TYR A 386 9.88 32.61 22.25
N LYS A 387 10.81 33.57 22.30
CA LYS A 387 10.66 34.83 23.03
C LYS A 387 11.06 35.97 22.10
N ILE A 388 10.28 37.03 22.09
CA ILE A 388 10.57 38.24 21.34
C ILE A 388 10.92 39.34 22.35
N ARG A 389 12.06 39.99 22.15
CA ARG A 389 12.46 41.17 22.93
C ARG A 389 12.64 42.36 22.00
N GLN A 390 11.89 43.42 22.23
CA GLN A 390 12.06 44.67 21.50
C GLN A 390 13.31 45.41 21.98
N LEU A 391 14.12 45.89 21.04
CA LEU A 391 15.32 46.69 21.30
C LEU A 391 14.97 48.18 21.30
N ALA A 392 15.86 48.99 21.87
CA ALA A 392 15.66 50.44 21.99
C ALA A 392 15.51 51.18 20.65
N ASP A 393 15.92 50.56 19.54
CA ASP A 393 15.81 51.10 18.17
C ASP A 393 14.55 50.62 17.43
N GLY A 394 13.63 49.93 18.12
CA GLY A 394 12.38 49.41 17.57
C GLY A 394 12.50 48.06 16.86
N ARG A 395 13.71 47.53 16.64
CA ARG A 395 13.91 46.18 16.08
C ARG A 395 13.73 45.10 17.15
N VAL A 396 13.61 43.83 16.72
CA VAL A 396 13.38 42.72 17.65
C VAL A 396 14.55 41.74 17.72
N HIS A 397 14.82 41.23 18.92
CA HIS A 397 15.63 40.04 19.14
C HIS A 397 14.72 38.82 19.26
N LEU A 398 14.90 37.85 18.37
CA LEU A 398 14.17 36.59 18.37
C LEU A 398 15.02 35.51 19.06
N GLU A 399 14.54 35.00 20.19
CA GLU A 399 15.15 33.89 20.92
C GLU A 399 14.31 32.64 20.69
N LEU A 400 14.88 31.62 20.05
CA LEU A 400 14.26 30.31 19.83
C LEU A 400 14.85 29.30 20.82
N VAL A 401 14.00 28.71 21.64
CA VAL A 401 14.37 27.62 22.54
C VAL A 401 13.93 26.31 21.91
N ILE A 402 14.89 25.51 21.45
CA ILE A 402 14.64 24.23 20.76
C ILE A 402 15.03 23.10 21.70
N GLU A 403 14.09 22.19 21.95
CA GLU A 403 14.32 20.98 22.73
C GLU A 403 14.35 19.78 21.79
N ASP A 404 15.44 19.01 21.82
CA ASP A 404 15.62 17.84 20.98
C ASP A 404 14.98 16.59 21.58
N ILE A 405 14.53 15.68 20.70
CA ILE A 405 14.23 14.31 21.08
C ILE A 405 15.56 13.57 21.20
N SER A 406 15.93 13.14 22.42
CA SER A 406 16.98 12.13 22.57
C SER A 406 16.35 10.76 22.29
N PRO A 407 16.57 10.14 21.11
CA PRO A 407 15.90 8.91 20.75
C PRO A 407 16.19 7.83 21.80
N PRO A 408 15.18 7.08 22.25
CA PRO A 408 15.39 6.07 23.27
C PRO A 408 16.18 4.88 22.73
N GLU A 409 16.90 4.20 23.61
CA GLU A 409 17.61 2.96 23.28
C GLU A 409 16.65 1.78 23.25
N ILE A 410 16.76 0.90 22.25
CA ILE A 410 15.98 -0.33 22.17
C ILE A 410 16.55 -1.36 23.15
N SER A 411 15.91 -1.55 24.29
CA SER A 411 16.35 -2.50 25.33
C SER A 411 15.92 -3.93 25.02
N HIS A 412 14.80 -4.11 24.33
CA HIS A 412 14.26 -5.43 23.99
C HIS A 412 13.40 -5.38 22.72
N ILE A 413 13.34 -6.52 22.01
CA ILE A 413 12.49 -6.69 20.83
C ILE A 413 11.58 -7.90 21.07
N GLU A 414 10.29 -7.61 21.21
CA GLU A 414 9.23 -8.60 21.36
C GLU A 414 8.55 -8.81 20.00
N ILE A 415 8.34 -10.06 19.60
CA ILE A 415 7.57 -10.37 18.38
C ILE A 415 6.36 -11.19 18.80
N THR A 416 5.19 -10.72 18.40
CA THR A 416 3.91 -11.35 18.74
C THR A 416 3.16 -11.76 17.48
N GLY A 417 2.27 -12.75 17.60
CA GLY A 417 1.40 -13.19 16.50
C GLY A 417 2.06 -14.15 15.48
N CYS A 418 3.32 -14.52 15.70
CA CYS A 418 3.98 -15.61 15.01
C CYS A 418 3.29 -16.95 15.31
N LYS A 419 2.76 -17.59 14.27
CA LYS A 419 2.19 -18.95 14.36
C LYS A 419 3.10 -19.97 13.70
N SER A 420 3.65 -19.61 12.54
CA SER A 420 4.41 -20.52 11.68
C SER A 420 5.87 -20.13 11.60
N PHE A 421 6.20 -18.83 11.63
CA PHE A 421 7.59 -18.37 11.55
C PHE A 421 8.17 -18.16 12.96
N SER A 422 9.42 -18.60 13.18
CA SER A 422 10.11 -18.35 14.46
C SER A 422 10.43 -16.88 14.67
N GLU A 423 10.48 -16.41 15.92
CA GLU A 423 10.90 -15.03 16.21
C GLU A 423 12.30 -14.71 15.68
N ASN A 424 13.25 -15.64 15.79
CA ASN A 424 14.62 -15.44 15.33
C ASN A 424 14.69 -15.19 13.81
N PHE A 425 13.82 -15.85 13.03
CA PHE A 425 13.71 -15.61 11.60
C PHE A 425 13.31 -14.16 11.30
N ILE A 426 12.31 -13.65 12.02
CA ILE A 426 11.83 -12.27 11.89
C ILE A 426 12.90 -11.26 12.34
N LYS A 427 13.51 -11.47 13.53
CA LYS A 427 14.58 -10.62 14.07
C LYS A 427 15.73 -10.47 13.09
N ARG A 428 16.18 -11.59 12.50
CA ARG A 428 17.25 -11.59 11.49
C ARG A 428 16.89 -10.75 10.25
N ILE A 429 15.68 -10.89 9.73
CA ILE A 429 15.24 -10.13 8.54
C ILE A 429 15.10 -8.64 8.84
N MET A 430 14.59 -8.29 10.03
CA MET A 430 14.49 -6.90 10.47
C MET A 430 15.87 -6.27 10.68
N GLY A 431 16.84 -7.03 11.19
CA GLY A 431 18.21 -6.55 11.39
C GLY A 431 18.30 -5.37 12.36
N ILE A 432 17.41 -5.30 13.35
CA ILE A 432 17.45 -4.33 14.47
C ILE A 432 18.14 -5.02 15.63
N ASN A 433 19.14 -4.35 16.22
CA ASN A 433 19.88 -4.88 17.35
C ASN A 433 19.42 -4.24 18.65
N ILE A 434 19.48 -5.00 19.74
CA ILE A 434 19.34 -4.47 21.09
C ILE A 434 20.52 -3.52 21.36
N GLY A 435 20.25 -2.37 21.99
CA GLY A 435 21.22 -1.32 22.28
C GLY A 435 21.35 -0.23 21.19
N GLU A 436 20.64 -0.38 20.07
CA GLU A 436 20.59 0.65 19.03
C GLU A 436 19.63 1.78 19.45
N LEU A 437 19.97 3.03 19.09
CA LEU A 437 19.03 4.15 19.22
C LEU A 437 17.85 3.97 18.25
N LEU A 438 16.64 4.24 18.73
CA LEU A 438 15.44 4.09 17.92
C LEU A 438 15.39 5.13 16.78
N ASP A 439 15.44 4.63 15.55
CA ASP A 439 15.21 5.40 14.32
C ASP A 439 13.96 4.87 13.61
N VAL A 440 12.95 5.74 13.46
CA VAL A 440 11.64 5.41 12.88
C VAL A 440 11.70 5.16 11.40
N ASP A 441 12.54 5.90 10.68
CA ASP A 441 12.65 5.76 9.24
C ASP A 441 13.31 4.42 8.94
N ARG A 442 14.39 4.12 9.66
CA ARG A 442 15.06 2.83 9.58
C ARG A 442 14.14 1.69 10.00
N LEU A 443 13.40 1.83 11.09
CA LEU A 443 12.40 0.84 11.53
C LEU A 443 11.33 0.65 10.45
N SER A 444 10.79 1.73 9.91
CA SER A 444 9.75 1.67 8.89
C SER A 444 10.24 1.01 7.61
N GLU A 445 11.46 1.32 7.16
CA GLU A 445 12.10 0.67 6.01
C GLU A 445 12.25 -0.84 6.26
N LYS A 446 12.67 -1.24 7.46
CA LYS A 446 12.81 -2.64 7.86
C LYS A 446 11.46 -3.37 7.92
N ILE A 447 10.41 -2.72 8.41
CA ILE A 447 9.04 -3.26 8.40
C ILE A 447 8.51 -3.37 6.98
N GLU A 448 8.67 -2.34 6.14
CA GLU A 448 8.31 -2.39 4.72
C GLU A 448 9.05 -3.51 3.99
N ARG A 449 10.34 -3.69 4.29
CA ARG A 449 11.15 -4.79 3.76
C ARG A 449 10.57 -6.13 4.20
N LEU A 450 10.27 -6.33 5.47
CA LEU A 450 9.67 -7.56 6.00
C LEU A 450 8.28 -7.84 5.38
N TYR A 451 7.44 -6.81 5.25
CA TYR A 451 6.13 -6.90 4.61
C TYR A 451 6.24 -7.27 3.13
N SER A 452 7.27 -6.76 2.44
CA SER A 452 7.52 -7.07 1.03
C SER A 452 7.77 -8.55 0.75
N PHE A 453 8.19 -9.36 1.74
CA PHE A 453 8.33 -10.80 1.54
C PHE A 453 7.00 -11.50 1.24
N GLY A 454 5.88 -10.88 1.62
CA GLY A 454 4.54 -11.32 1.29
C GLY A 454 4.05 -12.55 2.04
N TYR A 455 4.75 -12.98 3.10
CA TYR A 455 4.29 -14.00 4.06
C TYR A 455 3.26 -13.45 5.07
N PHE A 456 3.20 -12.13 5.23
CA PHE A 456 2.42 -11.48 6.27
C PHE A 456 1.27 -10.67 5.66
N GLU A 457 0.10 -10.73 6.29
CA GLU A 457 -1.08 -9.93 5.98
C GLU A 457 -0.94 -8.52 6.55
N ASN A 458 -0.36 -8.38 7.74
CA ASN A 458 -0.13 -7.12 8.43
C ASN A 458 1.10 -7.26 9.35
N ILE A 459 1.90 -6.20 9.48
CA ILE A 459 3.05 -6.06 10.37
C ILE A 459 3.02 -4.67 10.98
N THR A 460 2.60 -4.58 12.23
CA THR A 460 2.60 -3.34 13.00
C THR A 460 3.70 -3.37 14.06
N TYR A 461 4.04 -2.21 14.59
CA TYR A 461 4.98 -2.12 15.72
C TYR A 461 4.47 -1.12 16.75
N GLU A 462 4.75 -1.38 18.01
CA GLU A 462 4.44 -0.53 19.15
C GLU A 462 5.74 -0.23 19.89
N ILE A 463 5.89 1.01 20.36
CA ILE A 463 7.03 1.45 21.16
C ILE A 463 6.54 1.54 22.60
N ILE A 464 7.05 0.65 23.46
CA ILE A 464 6.62 0.56 24.86
C ILE A 464 7.71 1.22 25.71
N PRO A 465 7.41 2.36 26.36
CA PRO A 465 8.40 3.06 27.18
C PRO A 465 8.81 2.25 28.42
N GLN A 466 10.10 2.31 28.76
CA GLN A 466 10.68 1.79 30.00
C GLN A 466 11.40 2.91 30.78
N HIS A 467 11.96 2.57 31.94
CA HIS A 467 12.81 3.49 32.71
C HIS A 467 14.11 3.83 31.95
N GLU A 468 14.74 4.96 32.30
CA GLU A 468 16.06 5.37 31.79
C GLU A 468 16.16 5.66 30.27
N ASN A 469 15.11 6.22 29.65
CA ASN A 469 15.08 6.51 28.21
C ASN A 469 15.30 5.25 27.33
N LYS A 470 14.79 4.11 27.79
CA LYS A 470 14.80 2.84 27.06
C LYS A 470 13.38 2.49 26.60
N VAL A 471 13.29 1.70 25.54
CA VAL A 471 12.01 1.23 24.98
C VAL A 471 12.07 -0.24 24.62
N VAL A 472 10.93 -0.93 24.78
CA VAL A 472 10.69 -2.23 24.15
C VAL A 472 10.03 -1.99 22.80
N LEU A 473 10.63 -2.51 21.74
CA LEU A 473 10.01 -2.54 20.43
C LEU A 473 9.18 -3.82 20.31
N ARG A 474 7.86 -3.70 20.34
CA ARG A 474 6.95 -4.83 20.09
C ARG A 474 6.54 -4.83 18.62
N VAL A 475 6.78 -5.92 17.91
CA VAL A 475 6.39 -6.11 16.52
C VAL A 475 5.25 -7.12 16.47
N ASN A 476 4.05 -6.68 16.09
CA ASN A 476 2.90 -7.55 15.97
C ASN A 476 2.74 -8.00 14.52
N ILE A 477 2.70 -9.32 14.31
CA ILE A 477 2.62 -9.93 13.00
C ILE A 477 1.29 -10.66 12.85
N LYS A 478 0.63 -10.43 11.72
CA LYS A 478 -0.46 -11.29 11.25
C LYS A 478 0.01 -12.02 10.00
N GLU A 479 0.26 -13.31 10.12
CA GLU A 479 0.66 -14.16 8.99
C GLU A 479 -0.50 -14.31 7.99
N LYS A 480 -0.18 -14.42 6.69
CA LYS A 480 -1.18 -14.84 5.70
C LYS A 480 -1.56 -16.29 5.94
N TYR A 481 -2.74 -16.69 5.44
CA TYR A 481 -3.12 -18.10 5.39
C TYR A 481 -2.00 -18.92 4.74
N LEU A 482 -1.53 -19.93 5.47
CA LEU A 482 -0.48 -20.81 4.99
C LEU A 482 -0.92 -21.54 3.74
N ASN A 483 -2.17 -22.04 3.74
CA ASN A 483 -2.77 -22.73 2.62
C ASN A 483 -3.71 -21.79 1.90
N LYS A 484 -3.58 -21.73 0.58
CA LYS A 484 -4.49 -20.96 -0.27
C LYS A 484 -4.91 -21.79 -1.44
N VAL A 485 -6.17 -21.62 -1.80
CA VAL A 485 -6.68 -22.05 -3.10
C VAL A 485 -7.04 -20.83 -3.90
N ARG A 486 -6.67 -20.88 -5.17
CA ARG A 486 -6.87 -19.80 -6.12
C ARG A 486 -7.57 -20.36 -7.35
N THR A 487 -8.49 -19.61 -7.91
CA THR A 487 -9.21 -20.03 -9.11
C THR A 487 -9.21 -18.92 -10.15
N GLY A 488 -9.16 -19.30 -11.41
CA GLY A 488 -9.11 -18.38 -12.54
C GLY A 488 -9.76 -18.98 -13.78
N ILE A 489 -10.26 -18.11 -14.64
CA ILE A 489 -10.92 -18.49 -15.90
C ILE A 489 -10.34 -17.62 -17.01
N HIS A 490 -10.08 -18.23 -18.15
CA HIS A 490 -9.65 -17.52 -19.36
C HIS A 490 -10.47 -18.02 -20.55
N LEU A 491 -10.79 -17.10 -21.44
CA LEU A 491 -11.49 -17.35 -22.69
C LEU A 491 -10.66 -16.78 -23.84
N ASP A 492 -10.36 -17.56 -24.87
CA ASP A 492 -9.75 -17.08 -26.11
C ASP A 492 -10.19 -17.89 -27.33
N ASN A 493 -9.84 -17.42 -28.54
CA ASN A 493 -10.12 -18.21 -29.77
C ASN A 493 -9.17 -19.39 -29.98
N ARG A 494 -8.11 -19.54 -29.17
CA ARG A 494 -7.11 -20.59 -29.37
C ARG A 494 -7.54 -21.90 -28.72
N TYR A 495 -7.94 -21.82 -27.45
CA TYR A 495 -8.28 -22.93 -26.58
C TYR A 495 -9.70 -22.83 -26.01
N ASN A 496 -10.48 -21.82 -26.41
CA ASN A 496 -11.82 -21.55 -25.88
C ASN A 496 -11.76 -21.29 -24.37
N LEU A 497 -12.44 -22.10 -23.57
CA LEU A 497 -12.50 -21.95 -22.12
C LEU A 497 -11.34 -22.67 -21.44
N ILE A 498 -10.62 -21.96 -20.58
CA ILE A 498 -9.57 -22.51 -19.73
C ILE A 498 -9.90 -22.21 -18.28
N GLY A 499 -9.95 -23.25 -17.46
CA GLY A 499 -10.01 -23.16 -16.01
C GLY A 499 -8.63 -23.32 -15.39
N LEU A 500 -8.31 -22.52 -14.38
CA LEU A 500 -7.09 -22.61 -13.58
C LEU A 500 -7.46 -22.80 -12.11
N ILE A 501 -6.85 -23.79 -11.47
CA ILE A 501 -6.89 -24.00 -10.02
C ILE A 501 -5.45 -24.01 -9.52
N GLY A 502 -5.15 -23.12 -8.58
CA GLY A 502 -3.87 -23.04 -7.90
C GLY A 502 -4.01 -23.42 -6.44
N TYR A 503 -3.01 -24.11 -5.91
CA TYR A 503 -2.82 -24.35 -4.49
C TYR A 503 -1.47 -23.80 -4.07
N GLU A 504 -1.41 -23.10 -2.94
CA GLU A 504 -0.17 -22.55 -2.39
C GLU A 504 -0.08 -22.94 -0.92
N ASN A 505 1.07 -23.47 -0.51
CA ASN A 505 1.46 -23.59 0.89
C ASN A 505 2.78 -22.84 1.11
N LEU A 506 2.79 -21.88 2.04
CA LEU A 506 3.94 -20.99 2.31
C LEU A 506 4.92 -21.53 3.39
N SER A 507 4.65 -22.69 3.99
CA SER A 507 5.48 -23.31 5.03
C SER A 507 5.35 -24.83 4.97
N PHE A 508 5.56 -25.39 3.78
CA PHE A 508 5.42 -26.81 3.52
C PHE A 508 6.56 -27.57 4.22
N LEU A 509 6.23 -28.52 5.09
CA LEU A 509 7.15 -29.25 5.99
C LEU A 509 7.78 -28.37 7.09
N PHE A 510 8.37 -27.23 6.74
CA PHE A 510 8.96 -26.27 7.69
C PHE A 510 8.90 -24.82 7.16
N PRO A 511 9.04 -23.81 8.06
CA PRO A 511 8.84 -22.40 7.69
C PRO A 511 9.81 -21.93 6.60
N GLY A 512 9.28 -21.28 5.56
CA GLY A 512 10.06 -20.75 4.43
C GLY A 512 10.20 -21.69 3.23
N VAL A 513 9.83 -22.97 3.35
CA VAL A 513 9.66 -23.87 2.19
C VAL A 513 8.27 -23.68 1.62
N ARG A 514 8.22 -23.46 0.31
CA ARG A 514 6.99 -23.17 -0.43
C ARG A 514 6.63 -24.32 -1.35
N LEU A 515 5.34 -24.65 -1.37
CA LEU A 515 4.72 -25.57 -2.31
C LEU A 515 3.71 -24.79 -3.16
N ASP A 516 3.87 -24.80 -4.47
CA ASP A 516 2.91 -24.24 -5.43
C ASP A 516 2.42 -25.35 -6.36
N GLY A 517 1.15 -25.73 -6.23
CA GLY A 517 0.44 -26.60 -7.15
C GLY A 517 -0.40 -25.79 -8.13
N GLU A 518 -0.49 -26.23 -9.37
CA GLU A 518 -1.31 -25.62 -10.40
C GLU A 518 -1.91 -26.69 -11.32
N LEU A 519 -3.19 -26.55 -11.61
CA LEU A 519 -3.94 -27.35 -12.56
C LEU A 519 -4.66 -26.44 -13.56
N ILE A 520 -4.40 -26.65 -14.84
CA ILE A 520 -5.14 -26.08 -15.98
C ILE A 520 -6.04 -27.15 -16.58
N ALA A 521 -7.29 -26.79 -16.92
CA ALA A 521 -8.29 -27.67 -17.53
C ALA A 521 -9.19 -26.96 -18.56
N MET A 522 -10.11 -27.70 -19.19
CA MET A 522 -11.18 -27.28 -20.12
C MET A 522 -10.76 -26.88 -21.56
N GLY A 523 -9.52 -26.46 -21.79
CA GLY A 523 -8.97 -26.23 -23.15
C GLY A 523 -7.75 -27.09 -23.46
N TYR A 524 -6.86 -27.19 -22.48
CA TYR A 524 -5.79 -28.19 -22.43
C TYR A 524 -5.58 -28.59 -20.96
N THR A 525 -4.84 -29.67 -20.73
CA THR A 525 -4.54 -30.09 -19.36
C THR A 525 -3.08 -29.85 -19.06
N GLN A 526 -2.81 -29.14 -17.97
CA GLN A 526 -1.46 -28.97 -17.46
C GLN A 526 -1.49 -29.08 -15.94
N PHE A 527 -0.59 -29.87 -15.38
CA PHE A 527 -0.33 -29.93 -13.95
C PHE A 527 1.10 -29.45 -13.71
N ARG A 528 1.30 -28.59 -12.71
CA ARG A 528 2.63 -28.19 -12.23
C ARG A 528 2.65 -28.25 -10.71
N LEU A 529 3.74 -28.77 -10.16
CA LEU A 529 4.05 -28.70 -8.75
C LEU A 529 5.47 -28.16 -8.61
N ASN A 530 5.62 -27.05 -7.90
CA ASN A 530 6.91 -26.48 -7.53
C ASN A 530 7.08 -26.59 -6.01
N ILE A 531 8.23 -27.11 -5.59
CA ILE A 531 8.72 -27.00 -4.21
C ILE A 531 9.96 -26.14 -4.27
N SER A 532 9.99 -25.05 -3.51
CA SER A 532 11.16 -24.16 -3.48
C SER A 532 11.44 -23.67 -2.06
N CYS A 533 12.72 -23.43 -1.77
CA CYS A 533 13.15 -22.82 -0.52
C CYS A 533 13.71 -21.41 -0.81
N PRO A 534 12.85 -20.42 -1.14
CA PRO A 534 13.29 -19.11 -1.60
C PRO A 534 14.33 -18.48 -0.66
N SER A 535 15.36 -17.93 -1.31
CA SER A 535 16.72 -17.76 -0.78
C SER A 535 16.82 -16.88 0.47
N ARG A 536 15.92 -15.89 0.55
CA ARG A 536 15.87 -14.94 1.67
C ARG A 536 15.34 -15.53 2.97
N SER A 537 14.92 -16.79 2.98
CA SER A 537 14.70 -17.53 4.21
C SER A 537 16.00 -17.94 4.91
N MET A 538 17.11 -18.03 4.16
CA MET A 538 18.43 -18.47 4.63
C MET A 538 19.53 -17.39 4.57
N ASP A 539 19.16 -16.12 4.31
CA ASP A 539 20.11 -15.01 4.13
C ASP A 539 21.14 -15.22 3.01
N MET A 540 20.81 -16.11 2.08
CA MET A 540 21.60 -16.42 0.90
C MET A 540 20.83 -15.96 -0.33
N PRO A 541 21.47 -15.56 -1.43
CA PRO A 541 20.74 -15.19 -2.65
C PRO A 541 20.31 -16.43 -3.45
N PHE A 542 20.87 -17.62 -3.15
CA PHE A 542 20.57 -18.89 -3.81
C PHE A 542 19.42 -19.68 -3.15
N TYR A 543 18.58 -20.36 -3.95
CA TYR A 543 17.52 -21.24 -3.48
C TYR A 543 17.44 -22.52 -4.30
N PRO A 544 17.38 -23.71 -3.65
CA PRO A 544 17.06 -24.94 -4.35
C PRO A 544 15.56 -24.95 -4.70
N TYR A 545 15.24 -25.61 -5.81
CA TYR A 545 13.87 -25.91 -6.15
C TYR A 545 13.75 -27.25 -6.90
N PHE A 546 12.55 -27.80 -6.81
CA PHE A 546 12.12 -29.00 -7.49
C PHE A 546 10.81 -28.69 -8.21
N ASN A 547 10.74 -29.06 -9.49
CA ASN A 547 9.53 -28.98 -10.28
C ASN A 547 9.15 -30.37 -10.76
N THR A 548 7.85 -30.64 -10.78
CA THR A 548 7.31 -31.69 -11.63
C THR A 548 6.11 -31.16 -12.38
N TRP A 549 5.96 -31.61 -13.62
CA TRP A 549 4.92 -31.12 -14.48
C TRP A 549 4.42 -32.20 -15.44
N SER A 550 3.17 -32.05 -15.86
CA SER A 550 2.54 -32.86 -16.90
C SER A 550 1.78 -31.92 -17.82
N LEU A 551 1.89 -32.14 -19.12
CA LEU A 551 1.29 -31.34 -20.17
C LEU A 551 0.54 -32.28 -21.13
N ASN A 552 -0.66 -31.88 -21.52
CA ASN A 552 -1.44 -32.48 -22.58
C ASN A 552 -2.07 -31.33 -23.37
N LYS A 553 -1.37 -30.87 -24.41
CA LYS A 553 -1.70 -29.61 -25.09
C LYS A 553 -1.74 -29.78 -26.61
N PRO A 554 -2.82 -29.34 -27.28
CA PRO A 554 -2.90 -29.35 -28.72
C PRO A 554 -2.19 -28.15 -29.33
N TYR A 555 -1.57 -28.36 -30.48
CA TYR A 555 -0.97 -27.32 -31.32
C TYR A 555 -1.50 -27.45 -32.74
N PHE A 556 -1.73 -26.32 -33.41
CA PHE A 556 -2.31 -26.28 -34.74
C PHE A 556 -1.24 -26.33 -35.83
N ILE A 557 -1.53 -27.07 -36.90
CA ILE A 557 -0.68 -27.19 -38.08
C ILE A 557 -1.40 -26.57 -39.27
N TYR A 558 -0.66 -25.76 -40.02
CA TYR A 558 -1.12 -25.07 -41.22
C TYR A 558 -0.38 -25.64 -42.44
N ASP A 559 -1.08 -25.69 -43.57
CA ASP A 559 -0.48 -26.04 -44.85
C ASP A 559 0.17 -24.84 -45.54
N ASN A 560 0.67 -25.07 -46.75
CA ASN A 560 1.33 -24.05 -47.57
C ASN A 560 0.36 -22.95 -48.06
N GLU A 561 -0.95 -23.18 -48.00
CA GLU A 561 -1.97 -22.19 -48.34
C GLU A 561 -2.39 -21.33 -47.13
N GLY A 562 -1.89 -21.67 -45.93
CA GLY A 562 -2.25 -21.00 -44.68
C GLY A 562 -3.55 -21.51 -44.08
N ILE A 563 -4.04 -22.68 -44.52
CA ILE A 563 -5.26 -23.30 -44.03
C ILE A 563 -4.89 -24.24 -42.88
N LYS A 564 -5.62 -24.13 -41.77
CA LYS A 564 -5.51 -25.02 -40.62
C LYS A 564 -6.00 -26.43 -41.02
N LYS A 565 -5.09 -27.39 -41.15
CA LYS A 565 -5.39 -28.76 -41.64
C LYS A 565 -5.41 -29.82 -40.55
N ALA A 566 -4.62 -29.64 -39.50
CA ALA A 566 -4.41 -30.65 -38.48
C ALA A 566 -4.07 -30.04 -37.11
N SER A 567 -4.08 -30.89 -36.10
CA SER A 567 -3.45 -30.63 -34.81
C SER A 567 -2.62 -31.82 -34.38
N PHE A 568 -1.56 -31.55 -33.62
CA PHE A 568 -0.86 -32.58 -32.87
C PHE A 568 -0.97 -32.27 -31.38
N ILE A 569 -0.97 -33.33 -30.57
CA ILE A 569 -1.04 -33.22 -29.12
C ILE A 569 0.35 -33.54 -28.56
N ASP A 570 0.88 -32.59 -27.78
CA ASP A 570 2.03 -32.78 -26.92
C ASP A 570 1.60 -33.35 -25.57
N LYS A 571 1.95 -34.61 -25.33
CA LYS A 571 1.79 -35.29 -24.04
C LYS A 571 3.15 -35.48 -23.39
N SER A 572 3.57 -34.49 -22.62
CA SER A 572 4.89 -34.48 -21.97
C SER A 572 4.77 -34.46 -20.46
N LYS A 573 5.71 -35.12 -19.78
CA LYS A 573 5.84 -35.10 -18.33
C LYS A 573 7.30 -34.93 -17.99
N GLY A 574 7.60 -34.07 -17.02
CA GLY A 574 8.97 -33.79 -16.65
C GLY A 574 9.15 -33.58 -15.16
N ILE A 575 10.42 -33.66 -14.78
CA ILE A 575 10.92 -33.34 -13.46
C ILE A 575 12.17 -32.50 -13.65
N ASP A 576 12.23 -31.36 -12.98
CA ASP A 576 13.39 -30.47 -13.01
C ASP A 576 13.88 -30.21 -11.59
N PHE A 577 15.19 -30.32 -11.38
CA PHE A 577 15.85 -29.93 -10.14
C PHE A 577 16.90 -28.88 -10.43
N GLY A 578 16.97 -27.84 -9.61
CA GLY A 578 17.90 -26.75 -9.88
C GLY A 578 18.09 -25.80 -8.72
N PHE A 579 18.93 -24.80 -9.00
CA PHE A 579 19.19 -23.69 -8.09
C PHE A 579 18.83 -22.38 -8.77
N GLY A 580 18.15 -21.51 -8.04
CA GLY A 580 17.87 -20.14 -8.46
C GLY A 580 18.69 -19.14 -7.65
N LEU A 581 19.06 -18.03 -8.26
CA LEU A 581 19.70 -16.87 -7.66
C LEU A 581 18.75 -15.68 -7.83
N LEU A 582 18.26 -15.15 -6.71
CA LEU A 582 17.37 -13.99 -6.70
C LEU A 582 18.15 -12.73 -6.32
N LEU A 583 18.34 -11.82 -7.28
CA LEU A 583 18.99 -10.53 -7.07
C LEU A 583 17.93 -9.42 -6.98
N LYS A 584 17.85 -8.78 -5.81
CA LYS A 584 16.76 -7.85 -5.47
C LYS A 584 15.38 -8.48 -5.73
N ASN A 585 14.36 -7.69 -6.04
CA ASN A 585 12.98 -8.17 -6.28
C ASN A 585 12.68 -8.43 -7.77
N MET A 586 13.66 -8.25 -8.66
CA MET A 586 13.40 -8.09 -10.10
C MET A 586 14.15 -9.10 -10.97
N LEU A 587 15.35 -9.54 -10.58
CA LEU A 587 16.19 -10.42 -11.41
C LEU A 587 16.28 -11.81 -10.78
N ASN A 588 15.88 -12.82 -11.54
CA ASN A 588 15.96 -14.22 -11.18
C ASN A 588 16.79 -14.98 -12.20
N ILE A 589 17.81 -15.70 -11.74
CA ILE A 589 18.66 -16.56 -12.58
C ILE A 589 18.48 -17.98 -12.10
N THR A 590 18.06 -18.92 -12.95
CA THR A 590 17.92 -20.33 -12.57
C THR A 590 18.78 -21.21 -13.45
N PHE A 591 19.39 -22.22 -12.83
CA PHE A 591 20.06 -23.30 -13.50
C PHE A 591 19.39 -24.61 -13.10
N ASP A 592 18.84 -25.34 -14.07
CA ASP A 592 18.12 -26.58 -13.85
C ASP A 592 18.65 -27.75 -14.69
N PHE A 593 18.63 -28.92 -14.08
CA PHE A 593 18.73 -30.21 -14.74
C PHE A 593 17.32 -30.81 -14.80
N GLY A 594 16.82 -31.03 -16.00
CA GLY A 594 15.50 -31.61 -16.23
C GLY A 594 15.58 -32.98 -16.89
N SER A 595 14.61 -33.81 -16.58
CA SER A 595 14.33 -35.05 -17.29
C SER A 595 12.87 -35.06 -17.72
N GLU A 596 12.66 -35.30 -19.01
CA GLU A 596 11.36 -35.24 -19.64
C GLU A 596 11.08 -36.53 -20.41
N TYR A 597 9.84 -36.99 -20.32
CA TYR A 597 9.29 -38.06 -21.12
C TYR A 597 8.12 -37.53 -21.94
N GLN A 598 8.21 -37.73 -23.24
CA GLN A 598 7.43 -37.00 -24.23
C GLN A 598 6.79 -37.96 -25.23
N ILE A 599 5.50 -37.73 -25.50
CA ILE A 599 4.70 -38.45 -26.49
C ILE A 599 4.02 -37.43 -27.39
N PHE A 600 4.32 -37.47 -28.69
CA PHE A 600 3.57 -36.72 -29.70
C PHE A 600 2.63 -37.63 -30.46
N LYS A 601 1.35 -37.22 -30.52
CA LYS A 601 0.32 -37.92 -31.28
C LYS A 601 -0.37 -36.93 -32.21
N LEU A 602 -0.47 -37.27 -33.50
CA LEU A 602 -1.31 -36.55 -34.45
C LEU A 602 -2.78 -36.87 -34.15
N ASP A 603 -3.63 -35.85 -34.04
CA ASP A 603 -5.02 -36.03 -33.60
C ASP A 603 -5.98 -36.15 -34.79
N ILE A 604 -5.78 -35.36 -35.86
CA ILE A 604 -6.67 -35.30 -37.04
C ILE A 604 -5.90 -34.87 -38.31
N GLY A 605 -6.10 -35.53 -39.46
CA GLY A 605 -5.76 -35.01 -40.80
C GLY A 605 -4.98 -35.96 -41.73
N SER A 606 -5.28 -35.92 -43.03
CA SER A 606 -4.63 -36.64 -44.14
C SER A 606 -3.28 -36.05 -44.57
N ILE A 607 -2.51 -35.51 -43.62
CA ILE A 607 -1.13 -35.12 -43.87
C ILE A 607 -0.29 -36.39 -43.77
N ASP A 608 0.65 -36.54 -44.69
CA ASP A 608 1.55 -37.69 -44.75
C ASP A 608 2.10 -38.01 -43.36
N SER A 609 1.75 -39.18 -42.81
CA SER A 609 2.13 -39.62 -41.45
C SER A 609 3.65 -39.61 -41.21
N LEU A 610 4.43 -39.51 -42.29
CA LEU A 610 5.87 -39.31 -42.34
C LEU A 610 6.33 -37.92 -41.87
N LEU A 611 5.49 -36.88 -41.96
CA LEU A 611 5.84 -35.50 -41.59
C LEU A 611 5.65 -35.19 -40.10
N PHE A 612 4.83 -35.94 -39.36
CA PHE A 612 4.69 -35.81 -37.91
C PHE A 612 4.57 -37.20 -37.27
N PRO A 613 5.65 -38.00 -37.28
CA PRO A 613 5.58 -39.35 -36.79
C PRO A 613 5.24 -39.38 -35.30
N TYR A 614 4.42 -40.35 -34.91
CA TYR A 614 4.23 -40.67 -33.49
C TYR A 614 5.61 -40.90 -32.87
N THR A 615 5.98 -40.04 -31.93
CA THR A 615 7.31 -40.05 -31.33
C THR A 615 7.17 -40.16 -29.82
N LYS A 616 7.80 -41.20 -29.27
CA LYS A 616 7.93 -41.44 -27.84
C LYS A 616 9.40 -41.35 -27.49
N LYS A 617 9.76 -40.37 -26.66
CA LYS A 617 11.15 -39.99 -26.41
C LYS A 617 11.36 -39.63 -24.94
N SER A 618 12.56 -39.88 -24.45
CA SER A 618 13.05 -39.32 -23.19
C SER A 618 14.15 -38.33 -23.49
N LEU A 619 14.25 -37.28 -22.69
CA LEU A 619 15.16 -36.16 -22.88
C LEU A 619 15.71 -35.77 -21.52
N ASN A 620 17.00 -35.45 -21.47
CA ASN A 620 17.58 -34.77 -20.33
C ASN A 620 18.12 -33.44 -20.84
N ASN A 621 17.91 -32.38 -20.07
CA ASN A 621 18.34 -31.04 -20.44
C ASN A 621 19.07 -30.34 -19.28
N LEU A 622 19.97 -29.45 -19.66
CA LEU A 622 20.51 -28.42 -18.80
C LEU A 622 19.96 -27.08 -19.29
N THR A 623 19.30 -26.33 -18.42
CA THR A 623 18.72 -25.04 -18.79
C THR A 623 19.24 -23.94 -17.87
N LEU A 624 19.67 -22.84 -18.48
CA LEU A 624 19.92 -21.56 -17.82
C LEU A 624 18.81 -20.59 -18.20
N ARG A 625 18.19 -19.97 -17.20
CA ARG A 625 17.15 -18.96 -17.40
C ARG A 625 17.51 -17.68 -16.65
N ILE A 626 17.39 -16.54 -17.31
CA ILE A 626 17.57 -15.21 -16.73
C ILE A 626 16.29 -14.43 -16.97
N GLU A 627 15.63 -14.00 -15.90
CA GLU A 627 14.36 -13.30 -15.95
C GLU A 627 14.45 -11.99 -15.16
N PHE A 628 14.22 -10.88 -15.85
CA PHE A 628 14.12 -9.56 -15.24
C PHE A 628 12.67 -9.07 -15.37
N ASP A 629 12.09 -8.60 -14.28
CA ASP A 629 10.73 -8.06 -14.29
C ASP A 629 10.58 -6.88 -13.31
N ASN A 630 10.42 -5.68 -13.88
CA ASN A 630 10.12 -4.44 -13.17
C ASN A 630 8.84 -3.75 -13.70
N LEU A 631 7.92 -4.51 -14.31
CA LEU A 631 6.65 -3.94 -14.75
C LEU A 631 5.82 -3.47 -13.54
N ASN A 632 5.17 -2.31 -13.70
CA ASN A 632 4.34 -1.70 -12.66
C ASN A 632 3.01 -2.43 -12.41
N ASP A 633 2.47 -3.11 -13.42
CA ASP A 633 1.23 -3.88 -13.35
C ASP A 633 1.32 -5.09 -14.32
N SER A 634 0.58 -6.16 -14.04
CA SER A 634 0.57 -7.39 -14.87
C SER A 634 -0.49 -7.38 -15.97
N PHE A 635 -1.62 -6.71 -15.76
CA PHE A 635 -2.74 -6.61 -16.69
C PHE A 635 -2.72 -5.33 -17.51
N HIS A 636 -2.30 -4.23 -16.89
CA HIS A 636 -2.19 -2.91 -17.49
C HIS A 636 -0.77 -2.35 -17.38
N PRO A 637 0.27 -3.02 -17.94
CA PRO A 637 1.60 -2.44 -17.93
C PRO A 637 1.58 -1.05 -18.59
N MET A 638 2.14 -0.08 -17.87
CA MET A 638 2.27 1.30 -18.34
C MET A 638 3.73 1.74 -18.37
N ILE A 639 4.52 1.25 -17.41
CA ILE A 639 5.92 1.63 -17.21
C ILE A 639 6.70 0.40 -16.78
N GLY A 640 7.89 0.25 -17.35
CA GLY A 640 8.88 -0.73 -16.92
C GLY A 640 9.27 -1.68 -18.04
N MET A 641 9.97 -2.75 -17.66
CA MET A 641 10.49 -3.72 -18.60
C MET A 641 10.39 -5.13 -18.03
N LYS A 642 10.12 -6.09 -18.93
CA LYS A 642 10.25 -7.51 -18.68
C LYS A 642 11.21 -8.11 -19.72
N MET A 643 12.19 -8.87 -19.25
CA MET A 643 13.15 -9.57 -20.10
C MET A 643 13.22 -11.03 -19.67
N LYS A 644 13.30 -11.92 -20.65
CA LYS A 644 13.55 -13.34 -20.45
C LYS A 644 14.64 -13.77 -21.42
N LEU A 645 15.65 -14.44 -20.91
CA LEU A 645 16.65 -15.18 -21.67
C LEU A 645 16.62 -16.63 -21.19
N GLU A 646 16.59 -17.58 -22.11
CA GLU A 646 16.57 -19.01 -21.83
C GLU A 646 17.53 -19.71 -22.78
N MET A 647 18.44 -20.50 -22.23
CA MET A 647 19.41 -21.29 -22.97
C MET A 647 19.26 -22.73 -22.49
N SER A 648 19.01 -23.67 -23.41
CA SER A 648 18.83 -25.08 -23.05
C SER A 648 19.68 -25.97 -23.95
N ASP A 649 20.32 -26.96 -23.34
CA ASP A 649 21.09 -28.00 -24.01
C ASP A 649 20.53 -29.37 -23.62
N ALA A 650 19.96 -30.06 -24.61
CA ALA A 650 19.43 -31.42 -24.45
C ALA A 650 20.48 -32.42 -24.96
N PHE A 651 20.89 -33.33 -24.08
CA PHE A 651 21.97 -34.28 -24.34
C PHE A 651 21.50 -35.74 -24.22
N LYS A 652 22.26 -36.63 -24.86
CA LYS A 652 21.95 -38.07 -24.95
C LYS A 652 22.54 -38.84 -23.78
N ASN A 653 21.68 -39.56 -23.05
CA ASN A 653 22.09 -40.64 -22.16
C ASN A 653 21.65 -42.03 -22.68
N ASN A 654 20.88 -42.09 -23.78
CA ASN A 654 20.35 -43.32 -24.38
C ASN A 654 20.17 -43.11 -25.90
N PRO A 655 20.43 -44.12 -26.77
CA PRO A 655 20.28 -44.04 -28.24
C PRO A 655 18.92 -43.53 -28.75
N VAL A 656 17.89 -43.56 -27.92
CA VAL A 656 16.54 -43.10 -28.29
C VAL A 656 16.37 -41.58 -28.11
N ASN A 657 17.28 -40.85 -27.46
CA ASN A 657 17.12 -39.43 -27.11
C ASN A 657 17.48 -38.45 -28.25
N TYR A 658 16.87 -37.25 -28.27
CA TYR A 658 17.31 -36.15 -29.13
C TYR A 658 18.51 -35.41 -28.53
N GLU A 659 19.29 -34.80 -29.40
CA GLU A 659 20.34 -33.87 -29.05
C GLU A 659 20.02 -32.56 -29.77
N TYR A 660 19.71 -31.52 -29.00
CA TYR A 660 19.36 -30.21 -29.54
C TYR A 660 19.74 -29.12 -28.56
N ARG A 661 19.96 -27.93 -29.10
CA ARG A 661 20.21 -26.73 -28.30
C ARG A 661 19.31 -25.62 -28.77
N TYR A 662 18.90 -24.75 -27.86
CA TYR A 662 18.26 -23.50 -28.25
C TYR A 662 18.61 -22.37 -27.31
N ILE A 663 18.54 -21.16 -27.87
CA ILE A 663 18.55 -19.91 -27.13
C ILE A 663 17.30 -19.12 -27.51
N LEU A 664 16.64 -18.56 -26.51
CA LEU A 664 15.45 -17.73 -26.67
C LEU A 664 15.58 -16.49 -25.80
N SER A 665 15.32 -15.33 -26.37
CA SER A 665 15.30 -14.04 -25.69
C SER A 665 14.03 -13.28 -26.05
N SER A 666 13.41 -12.65 -25.05
CA SER A 666 12.29 -11.74 -25.24
C SER A 666 12.45 -10.52 -24.34
N VAL A 667 12.19 -9.33 -24.87
CA VAL A 667 12.18 -8.07 -24.14
C VAL A 667 10.87 -7.34 -24.43
N ASP A 668 10.15 -6.95 -23.39
CA ASP A 668 8.97 -6.11 -23.43
C ASP A 668 9.24 -4.84 -22.63
N TYR A 669 9.20 -3.68 -23.29
CA TYR A 669 9.38 -2.37 -22.67
C TYR A 669 8.11 -1.54 -22.80
N TYR A 670 7.70 -0.89 -21.71
CA TYR A 670 6.54 -0.01 -21.64
C TYR A 670 6.93 1.36 -21.13
N ASN A 671 6.36 2.40 -21.76
CA ASN A 671 6.45 3.76 -21.28
C ASN A 671 5.12 4.51 -21.53
N THR A 672 4.67 5.30 -20.56
CA THR A 672 3.42 6.07 -20.66
C THR A 672 3.69 7.54 -20.39
N VAL A 673 3.24 8.41 -21.30
CA VAL A 673 3.36 9.87 -21.21
C VAL A 673 1.97 10.49 -21.39
N GLY A 674 1.44 11.10 -20.33
CA GLY A 674 0.04 11.50 -20.28
C GLY A 674 -0.88 10.31 -20.50
N SER A 675 -1.81 10.42 -21.44
CA SER A 675 -2.71 9.30 -21.83
C SER A 675 -2.10 8.33 -22.84
N ASN A 676 -0.88 8.56 -23.32
CA ASN A 676 -0.27 7.77 -24.40
C ASN A 676 0.63 6.67 -23.82
N THR A 677 0.33 5.41 -24.11
CA THR A 677 1.15 4.26 -23.71
C THR A 677 1.80 3.64 -24.94
N PHE A 678 3.12 3.44 -24.86
CA PHE A 678 3.93 2.80 -25.89
C PHE A 678 4.48 1.48 -25.37
N ARG A 679 4.45 0.44 -26.21
CA ARG A 679 5.14 -0.83 -25.97
C ARG A 679 6.09 -1.11 -27.12
N ALA A 680 7.31 -1.52 -26.79
CA ALA A 680 8.25 -2.11 -27.73
C ALA A 680 8.60 -3.52 -27.27
N MET A 681 8.42 -4.49 -28.15
CA MET A 681 8.73 -5.90 -27.91
C MET A 681 9.76 -6.37 -28.93
N ILE A 682 10.75 -7.13 -28.45
CA ILE A 682 11.73 -7.83 -29.27
C ILE A 682 11.70 -9.29 -28.87
N PHE A 683 11.66 -10.17 -29.85
CA PHE A 683 11.83 -11.60 -29.65
C PHE A 683 12.93 -12.13 -30.57
N ALA A 684 13.79 -12.98 -30.04
CA ALA A 684 14.81 -13.70 -30.80
C ALA A 684 14.90 -15.15 -30.30
N GLY A 685 14.83 -16.11 -31.20
CA GLY A 685 14.96 -17.53 -30.89
C GLY A 685 15.78 -18.23 -31.96
N PHE A 686 16.72 -19.08 -31.55
CA PHE A 686 17.58 -19.83 -32.47
C PHE A 686 17.72 -21.27 -31.98
N GLY A 687 17.52 -22.22 -32.88
CA GLY A 687 17.61 -23.65 -32.60
C GLY A 687 18.71 -24.34 -33.39
N ASP A 688 19.41 -25.26 -32.73
CA ASP A 688 20.37 -26.18 -33.34
C ASP A 688 19.86 -27.62 -33.18
N LYS A 689 19.66 -28.33 -34.29
CA LYS A 689 19.05 -29.69 -34.36
C LYS A 689 17.70 -29.82 -33.64
N LEU A 690 16.98 -28.71 -33.46
CA LEU A 690 15.71 -28.65 -32.75
C LEU A 690 14.68 -29.54 -33.46
N PRO A 691 14.02 -30.50 -32.78
CA PRO A 691 12.96 -31.28 -33.42
C PRO A 691 11.72 -30.40 -33.65
N ILE A 692 10.91 -30.70 -34.68
CA ILE A 692 9.74 -29.87 -35.06
C ILE A 692 8.77 -29.61 -33.91
N CYS A 693 8.64 -30.58 -33.00
CA CYS A 693 7.83 -30.43 -31.81
C CYS A 693 8.32 -29.33 -30.85
N ARG A 694 9.62 -29.00 -30.89
CA ARG A 694 10.27 -27.95 -30.10
C ARG A 694 10.44 -26.63 -30.84
N PHE A 695 10.00 -26.54 -32.09
CA PHE A 695 10.01 -25.26 -32.80
C PHE A 695 9.24 -24.19 -32.02
N PHE A 696 9.72 -22.96 -32.15
CA PHE A 696 9.08 -21.80 -31.56
C PHE A 696 7.78 -21.52 -32.29
N ARG A 697 6.70 -21.25 -31.57
CA ARG A 697 5.36 -21.04 -32.15
C ARG A 697 4.82 -19.68 -31.78
N PHE A 698 4.46 -18.89 -32.79
CA PHE A 698 3.89 -17.56 -32.64
C PHE A 698 2.63 -17.39 -33.47
N GLY A 699 2.03 -16.22 -33.32
CA GLY A 699 0.76 -15.84 -33.91
C GLY A 699 -0.27 -15.53 -32.84
N GLY A 700 -1.26 -14.72 -33.20
CA GLY A 700 -2.30 -14.23 -32.31
C GLY A 700 -1.95 -12.95 -31.56
N ARG A 701 -2.73 -12.67 -30.53
CA ARG A 701 -2.73 -11.37 -29.82
C ARG A 701 -1.49 -11.09 -28.98
N LYS A 702 -0.89 -12.09 -28.34
CA LYS A 702 0.19 -11.87 -27.35
C LYS A 702 1.57 -11.61 -27.98
N ASP A 703 1.88 -12.35 -29.04
CA ASP A 703 3.21 -12.39 -29.64
C ASP A 703 3.24 -11.59 -30.95
N PHE A 704 3.11 -12.27 -32.10
CA PHE A 704 3.15 -11.68 -33.43
C PHE A 704 1.74 -11.39 -33.97
N ILE A 705 1.39 -10.12 -34.15
CA ILE A 705 0.11 -9.73 -34.76
C ILE A 705 0.17 -9.94 -36.27
N GLY A 706 -0.94 -10.32 -36.91
CA GLY A 706 -1.01 -10.57 -38.35
C GLY A 706 -0.78 -12.02 -38.78
N ALA A 707 -0.73 -12.97 -37.85
CA ALA A 707 -0.69 -14.41 -38.13
C ALA A 707 -1.58 -15.16 -37.13
N ASP A 708 -2.28 -16.22 -37.57
CA ASP A 708 -3.13 -17.03 -36.70
C ASP A 708 -2.32 -17.81 -35.65
N TYR A 709 -2.96 -18.29 -34.59
CA TYR A 709 -2.29 -19.00 -33.50
C TYR A 709 -1.53 -20.25 -34.00
N ASP A 710 -0.24 -20.35 -33.66
CA ASP A 710 0.70 -21.42 -34.08
C ASP A 710 1.09 -21.39 -35.56
N GLN A 711 0.59 -20.44 -36.36
CA GLN A 711 0.90 -20.36 -37.78
C GLN A 711 2.39 -20.09 -38.04
N LEU A 712 3.03 -19.30 -37.17
CA LEU A 712 4.46 -19.06 -37.20
C LEU A 712 5.19 -20.13 -36.37
N THR A 713 5.24 -21.36 -36.85
CA THR A 713 6.02 -22.45 -36.25
C THR A 713 7.41 -22.48 -36.89
N LEU A 714 8.45 -22.04 -36.17
CA LEU A 714 9.77 -21.69 -36.71
C LEU A 714 10.93 -22.27 -35.90
N SER A 715 12.03 -22.63 -36.59
CA SER A 715 13.27 -23.11 -35.95
C SER A 715 14.10 -21.95 -35.41
N ASP A 716 14.19 -20.86 -36.19
CA ASP A 716 14.81 -19.61 -35.79
C ASP A 716 13.87 -18.45 -36.15
N VAL A 717 13.88 -17.39 -35.34
CA VAL A 717 13.12 -16.18 -35.61
C VAL A 717 13.71 -14.98 -34.88
N VAL A 718 13.65 -13.81 -35.52
CA VAL A 718 13.75 -12.52 -34.86
C VAL A 718 12.58 -11.68 -35.31
N PHE A 719 11.80 -11.16 -34.36
CA PHE A 719 10.74 -10.21 -34.66
C PHE A 719 10.65 -9.08 -33.65
N PHE A 720 10.10 -7.98 -34.15
CA PHE A 720 9.83 -6.76 -33.41
C PHE A 720 8.33 -6.53 -33.40
N ARG A 721 7.83 -5.98 -32.30
CA ARG A 721 6.47 -5.48 -32.23
C ARG A 721 6.43 -4.14 -31.53
N PHE A 722 5.64 -3.23 -32.07
CA PHE A 722 5.38 -1.92 -31.48
C PHE A 722 3.88 -1.73 -31.31
N ASP A 723 3.46 -1.38 -30.10
CA ASP A 723 2.07 -1.03 -29.80
C ASP A 723 1.99 0.42 -29.33
N TYR A 724 1.02 1.17 -29.87
CA TYR A 724 0.64 2.50 -29.39
C TYR A 724 -0.81 2.46 -28.92
N GLY A 725 -1.05 2.79 -27.66
CA GLY A 725 -2.38 2.84 -27.06
C GLY A 725 -2.69 4.19 -26.42
N TYR A 726 -3.97 4.56 -26.43
CA TYR A 726 -4.47 5.79 -25.82
C TYR A 726 -5.42 5.45 -24.66
N ASN A 727 -5.07 5.87 -23.44
CA ASN A 727 -5.86 5.67 -22.24
C ASN A 727 -6.98 6.74 -22.17
N ILE A 728 -8.18 6.39 -22.62
CA ILE A 728 -9.35 7.27 -22.54
C ILE A 728 -9.82 7.38 -21.08
N THR A 729 -9.84 6.25 -20.38
CA THR A 729 -10.16 6.11 -18.96
C THR A 729 -9.26 5.03 -18.36
N LYS A 730 -9.39 4.75 -17.05
CA LYS A 730 -8.78 3.55 -16.44
C LYS A 730 -9.37 2.23 -16.98
N ILE A 731 -10.48 2.29 -17.74
CA ILE A 731 -11.24 1.12 -18.20
C ILE A 731 -10.98 0.82 -19.68
N PHE A 732 -10.82 1.82 -20.54
CA PHE A 732 -10.76 1.64 -22.00
C PHE A 732 -9.42 2.11 -22.59
N ARG A 733 -8.80 1.23 -23.38
CA ARG A 733 -7.56 1.52 -24.14
C ARG A 733 -7.67 0.97 -25.57
N PRO A 734 -8.12 1.78 -26.55
CA PRO A 734 -7.84 1.48 -27.95
C PRO A 734 -6.33 1.52 -28.20
N TYR A 735 -5.85 0.64 -29.08
CA TYR A 735 -4.46 0.59 -29.48
C TYR A 735 -4.28 0.12 -30.92
N VAL A 736 -3.15 0.47 -31.51
CA VAL A 736 -2.68 -0.04 -32.79
C VAL A 736 -1.35 -0.74 -32.59
N SER A 737 -1.11 -1.77 -33.40
CA SER A 737 0.04 -2.65 -33.29
C SER A 737 0.65 -2.91 -34.65
N ILE A 738 1.97 -2.97 -34.71
CA ILE A 738 2.73 -3.37 -35.88
C ILE A 738 3.72 -4.46 -35.45
N SER A 739 3.74 -5.57 -36.17
CA SER A 739 4.73 -6.64 -36.02
C SER A 739 5.57 -6.79 -37.28
N TYR A 740 6.86 -6.98 -37.10
CA TYR A 740 7.85 -7.07 -38.18
C TYR A 740 8.85 -8.17 -37.88
N ALA A 741 8.91 -9.20 -38.73
CA ALA A 741 9.93 -10.24 -38.64
C ALA A 741 10.90 -10.10 -39.82
N PRO A 742 12.07 -9.48 -39.63
CA PRO A 742 13.10 -9.39 -40.68
C PRO A 742 13.81 -10.73 -40.90
N TYR A 743 13.77 -11.62 -39.92
CA TYR A 743 14.46 -12.90 -39.98
C TYR A 743 13.60 -14.01 -39.40
N TYR A 744 13.46 -15.08 -40.16
CA TYR A 744 12.92 -16.34 -39.69
C TYR A 744 13.45 -17.46 -40.57
N ARG A 745 13.58 -18.64 -39.97
CA ARG A 745 14.01 -19.84 -40.65
C ARG A 745 13.05 -20.98 -40.32
N PHE A 746 12.59 -21.62 -41.37
CA PHE A 746 11.90 -22.89 -41.29
C PHE A 746 12.62 -23.86 -42.21
N ASP A 747 13.25 -24.88 -41.68
CA ASP A 747 13.58 -26.02 -42.53
C ASP A 747 13.46 -27.34 -41.77
N TYR A 748 12.50 -28.14 -42.22
CA TYR A 748 12.09 -29.38 -41.57
C TYR A 748 12.84 -30.62 -42.09
N LYS A 749 13.39 -30.58 -43.30
CA LYS A 749 14.33 -31.54 -43.93
C LYS A 749 14.53 -31.22 -45.43
N LYS A 750 13.85 -30.19 -45.96
CA LYS A 750 14.33 -29.21 -46.97
C LYS A 750 13.26 -28.26 -47.52
N GLN A 751 11.98 -28.38 -47.17
CA GLN A 751 10.96 -27.51 -47.80
C GLN A 751 10.87 -26.15 -47.11
N ALA A 752 11.83 -25.31 -47.53
CA ALA A 752 12.50 -24.26 -46.80
C ALA A 752 11.79 -22.90 -46.75
N VAL A 753 12.17 -22.11 -45.73
CA VAL A 753 12.37 -20.67 -45.86
C VAL A 753 13.81 -20.33 -45.45
N ASN A 754 14.58 -19.83 -46.42
CA ASN A 754 15.89 -19.20 -46.21
C ASN A 754 15.80 -17.69 -46.55
N GLY A 755 15.71 -16.86 -45.51
CA GLY A 755 16.49 -15.62 -45.36
C GLY A 755 16.29 -14.43 -46.30
N GLY A 756 15.19 -14.31 -47.07
CA GLY A 756 15.01 -13.19 -48.01
C GLY A 756 13.78 -12.29 -47.81
N ASN A 757 12.85 -12.62 -46.92
CA ASN A 757 11.50 -12.06 -47.00
C ASN A 757 10.93 -11.62 -45.66
N ASN A 758 10.94 -10.31 -45.38
CA ASN A 758 10.33 -9.75 -44.17
C ASN A 758 8.81 -10.05 -44.08
N LEU A 759 8.32 -10.41 -42.89
CA LEU A 759 6.88 -10.49 -42.58
C LEU A 759 6.40 -9.21 -41.89
N LEU A 760 5.20 -8.76 -42.26
CA LEU A 760 4.56 -7.59 -41.69
C LEU A 760 3.12 -7.92 -41.27
N GLY A 761 2.79 -7.54 -40.04
CA GLY A 761 1.45 -7.64 -39.50
C GLY A 761 1.01 -6.33 -38.88
N PHE A 762 -0.26 -5.99 -39.08
CA PHE A 762 -0.90 -4.80 -38.53
C PHE A 762 -2.09 -5.24 -37.68
N GLY A 763 -2.37 -4.50 -36.63
CA GLY A 763 -3.54 -4.73 -35.80
C GLY A 763 -4.10 -3.44 -35.22
N ALA A 764 -5.41 -3.41 -35.06
CA ALA A 764 -6.11 -2.43 -34.25
C ALA A 764 -6.93 -3.19 -33.21
N GLY A 765 -6.83 -2.79 -31.96
CA GLY A 765 -7.48 -3.47 -30.85
C GLY A 765 -8.09 -2.52 -29.83
N LEU A 766 -8.96 -3.09 -29.00
CA LEU A 766 -9.59 -2.42 -27.88
C LEU A 766 -9.43 -3.30 -26.63
N LEU A 767 -8.68 -2.77 -25.67
CA LEU A 767 -8.53 -3.34 -24.34
C LEU A 767 -9.56 -2.73 -23.39
N ILE A 768 -10.32 -3.58 -22.72
CA ILE A 768 -11.34 -3.23 -21.73
C ILE A 768 -10.94 -3.89 -20.40
N PHE A 769 -10.64 -3.09 -19.38
CA PHE A 769 -10.29 -3.59 -18.05
C PHE A 769 -11.55 -3.86 -17.24
N THR A 770 -11.78 -5.13 -16.90
CA THR A 770 -12.92 -5.55 -16.08
C THR A 770 -12.45 -6.13 -14.75
N PRO A 771 -13.31 -6.20 -13.72
CA PRO A 771 -12.99 -6.87 -12.46
C PRO A 771 -12.60 -8.37 -12.64
N LEU A 772 -13.06 -8.99 -13.72
CA LEU A 772 -12.75 -10.39 -14.07
C LEU A 772 -11.54 -10.49 -15.02
N GLY A 773 -10.69 -9.47 -15.07
CA GLY A 773 -9.54 -9.41 -15.98
C GLY A 773 -9.83 -8.66 -17.29
N PRO A 774 -8.78 -8.39 -18.09
CA PRO A 774 -8.91 -7.64 -19.32
C PRO A 774 -9.64 -8.45 -20.41
N ILE A 775 -10.53 -7.78 -21.13
CA ILE A 775 -11.06 -8.22 -22.41
C ILE A 775 -10.27 -7.50 -23.50
N ASP A 776 -9.76 -8.24 -24.47
CA ASP A 776 -9.07 -7.71 -25.63
C ASP A 776 -9.73 -8.21 -26.91
N LEU A 777 -10.04 -7.25 -27.77
CA LEU A 777 -10.68 -7.42 -29.07
C LEU A 777 -9.74 -6.85 -30.12
N VAL A 778 -9.26 -7.68 -31.04
CA VAL A 778 -8.24 -7.27 -32.00
C VAL A 778 -8.63 -7.71 -33.39
N LEU A 779 -8.66 -6.76 -34.32
CA LEU A 779 -8.70 -7.02 -35.75
C LEU A 779 -7.30 -6.85 -36.30
N SER A 780 -6.84 -7.85 -37.04
CA SER A 780 -5.47 -7.88 -37.55
C SER A 780 -5.44 -8.25 -39.01
N ASN A 781 -4.45 -7.73 -39.72
CA ASN A 781 -4.16 -8.04 -41.10
C ASN A 781 -2.68 -8.39 -41.25
N GLY A 782 -2.38 -9.47 -41.93
CA GLY A 782 -1.00 -9.88 -42.22
C GLY A 782 -0.96 -10.89 -43.36
N GLU A 783 0.20 -11.49 -43.58
CA GLU A 783 0.36 -12.50 -44.64
C GLU A 783 -0.51 -13.74 -44.33
N LYS A 784 -1.15 -14.28 -45.37
CA LYS A 784 -2.01 -15.47 -45.26
C LYS A 784 -1.21 -16.71 -44.92
N ASN A 785 0.06 -16.79 -45.33
CA ASN A 785 0.99 -17.86 -44.96
C ASN A 785 2.44 -17.36 -45.05
N ILE A 786 3.37 -18.18 -44.57
CA ILE A 786 4.81 -17.87 -44.56
C ILE A 786 5.56 -18.27 -45.84
N TYR A 787 4.88 -18.91 -46.80
CA TYR A 787 5.48 -19.50 -48.01
C TYR A 787 5.31 -18.63 -49.27
N HIS A 788 4.19 -17.89 -49.38
CA HIS A 788 3.82 -17.11 -50.56
C HIS A 788 3.37 -15.69 -50.15
N LYS A 789 4.18 -14.65 -50.48
CA LYS A 789 3.85 -13.24 -50.25
C LYS A 789 2.73 -12.76 -51.18
N GLY A 790 1.91 -11.82 -50.70
CA GLY A 790 0.98 -11.04 -51.52
C GLY A 790 -0.49 -11.36 -51.30
N HIS A 791 -0.80 -12.46 -50.60
CA HIS A 791 -2.15 -12.75 -50.13
C HIS A 791 -2.24 -12.38 -48.66
N ARG A 792 -3.01 -11.34 -48.34
CA ARG A 792 -3.26 -10.94 -46.95
C ARG A 792 -4.52 -11.62 -46.42
N ALA A 793 -4.51 -11.95 -45.14
CA ALA A 793 -5.67 -12.46 -44.42
C ALA A 793 -6.02 -11.54 -43.26
N PHE A 794 -7.31 -11.49 -42.93
CA PHE A 794 -7.81 -10.83 -41.73
C PHE A 794 -8.00 -11.87 -40.64
N TYR A 795 -7.56 -11.53 -39.44
CA TYR A 795 -7.66 -12.36 -38.25
C TYR A 795 -8.38 -11.57 -37.17
N PHE A 796 -9.27 -12.23 -36.44
CA PHE A 796 -9.93 -11.69 -35.27
C PHE A 796 -9.43 -12.43 -34.03
N TYR A 797 -8.91 -11.68 -33.05
CA TYR A 797 -8.50 -12.22 -31.78
C TYR A 797 -9.38 -11.66 -30.66
N PHE A 798 -9.89 -12.57 -29.86
CA PHE A 798 -10.63 -12.37 -28.63
C PHE A 798 -9.85 -13.06 -27.51
N SER A 799 -9.73 -12.35 -26.39
CA SER A 799 -9.13 -12.86 -25.16
C SER A 799 -9.80 -12.17 -23.98
N ALA A 800 -10.26 -12.93 -22.99
CA ALA A 800 -10.88 -12.39 -21.78
C ALA A 800 -10.48 -13.23 -20.56
N GLY A 801 -10.21 -12.58 -19.43
CA GLY A 801 -9.95 -13.27 -18.16
C GLY A 801 -8.50 -13.18 -17.68
N ILE A 802 -8.05 -14.24 -16.99
CA ILE A 802 -6.72 -14.32 -16.38
C ILE A 802 -5.59 -14.36 -17.41
N VAL A 803 -4.36 -14.05 -16.99
CA VAL A 803 -3.17 -14.28 -17.81
C VAL A 803 -2.74 -15.75 -17.72
N LEU A 804 -2.87 -16.46 -18.85
CA LEU A 804 -2.30 -17.81 -19.02
C LEU A 804 -0.77 -17.85 -19.01
#